data_AF-A0A821GBT0-F1
#
_entry.id   AF-A0A821GBT0-F1
#
_cell.length_a   1.000
_cell.length_b   1.000
_cell.length_c   1.000
_cell.angle_alpha   90.00
_cell.angle_beta   90.00
_cell.angle_gamma   90.00
#
_symmetry.space_group_name_H-M   'P 1'
#
loop_
_entity.id
_entity.type
_entity.pdbx_description
1 polymer ?
#
loop_
_entity_poly.entity_id
_entity_poly.type
_entity_poly.pdbx_seq_one_letter_code
_entity_poly.pdbx_strand_id
1 'polypeptide(L)'
;MVRTVQVRGGFILHVGVVEGTLSVNDKVRLTIDDFRRNLIMKNHTGTHILNFGLRGTLGDTVDQRGSLVAPDRLRFDFSAKGALTPDELRKTEAICNDIIDQSLQVYAKDASLEEAKCIDGLRAVFDETYPDPVRIVSIGVSIEDLLNKSPKCDGRLYSVEFCGGTHLKTSKHVDQLVIVTEEAIAKGIRRVVAVTGPEAEKCTKRADQLEASLQDLSRRLRDSSSLSTTSVSSRLTFNKEIFDFNENISHANISQWRREAQRNQLKELKSILIELDKADVKNQIKHAVDACREILTKYPDRKCLIANFEMGNDTKNLSTVINQVRTQANDVAIMLFSVDHETEKFVCLANVADAQIKEKQLKANEWIQKVIAEANGRGGGKDNQAQATNCDAKQIDHCLKLAEEFALLKLNPIRLLINSFIKRPCTHFRSFINSSCLFNKSTTRYQYRRELTKREANLHKQFIQRHMATPMSDENVEKLLEPFRAAVKVQGDIVKQMKDNNVNKDDAEFKQAINELKIRKKKLEDQIAKAMPKEESIDRLKMEDLLKRRFFYDQSFSIYGGVNGLYDYGPMGCAIKANMLSEWRRHFILEEQMLEVDCSMLTPEIVLKASGHVDRFADFMVKDVKTGECFRADHLIEAHLERLLKAKDITAEKKAEIERLLPQVDNMKGPDMQQVIEQYKMKSPVTNNDLSEPVAFNLMFATLIGPTGQLKGYLRPETAQGMFVNFKRLLEFNQGRLPFAAAQIGNSFRNEISPRSGLIRVREFTMAEIEHFVDPTDKSHPKFETVANLQVQLYTATNQMSGESARLVRLGDAVSSKLINNETLGYFIGRIYLFMTKVGIDKTRLRFRQHMGNEMAHYACDCWDAECKTSYGWVECVGCADRSCYDLTQHSKFSGERLVAERALPEQKKIQVNEVLAHANVIGKSYGKDTNQITQHLQKLSHEDAKVLHDKLDQGDVPIIIDGKEYAITRKMFTFRTSEKTVQVEEFVPSVIEPSFGIGRIMYSMWEHNFRVRPESEQRTYFTLPPLIAPYKCVILPLSGNEEFKPFVKDISALLTQGGISHKIDTSSGSIGRRYSRSDEIAVPFAITIDFDTLKEPFTVTLRDRDTFKQIRAKIDEITSILQGLSSGTITWGEICSHYPAFVEQQSTNAQ
;
A
#
# COMPACT_ATOMS: atom_id res chain seq x y z
N MET A 1 25.48 37.59 8.44
CA MET A 1 25.73 36.13 8.60
C MET A 1 26.01 35.48 7.25
N VAL A 2 27.15 34.81 7.11
CA VAL A 2 27.55 34.07 5.90
C VAL A 2 26.85 32.72 5.87
N ARG A 3 26.14 32.43 4.76
CA ARG A 3 25.40 31.19 4.53
C ARG A 3 26.19 30.19 3.69
N THR A 4 26.95 30.68 2.72
CA THR A 4 27.72 29.86 1.77
C THR A 4 29.04 30.55 1.42
N VAL A 5 30.09 29.77 1.18
CA VAL A 5 31.37 30.27 0.64
C VAL A 5 31.69 29.50 -0.64
N GLN A 6 32.06 30.20 -1.72
CA GLN A 6 32.37 29.61 -3.02
C GLN A 6 33.66 30.21 -3.58
N VAL A 7 34.43 29.45 -4.34
CA VAL A 7 35.53 30.01 -5.15
C VAL A 7 34.96 30.34 -6.54
N ARG A 8 35.08 31.59 -6.99
CA ARG A 8 34.68 32.01 -8.35
C ARG A 8 35.74 32.92 -8.96
N GLY A 9 36.31 32.51 -10.09
CA GLY A 9 37.29 33.31 -10.83
C GLY A 9 38.52 33.72 -10.02
N GLY A 10 39.00 32.85 -9.11
CA GLY A 10 40.12 33.15 -8.22
C GLY A 10 39.76 33.91 -6.93
N PHE A 11 38.50 34.33 -6.77
CA PHE A 11 38.01 35.01 -5.55
C PHE A 11 37.26 34.06 -4.63
N ILE A 12 37.40 34.26 -3.31
CA ILE A 12 36.57 33.62 -2.29
C ILE A 12 35.31 34.47 -2.08
N LEU A 13 34.19 34.00 -2.62
CA LEU A 13 32.89 34.64 -2.51
C LEU A 13 32.18 34.18 -1.24
N HIS A 14 31.99 35.10 -0.29
CA HIS A 14 31.14 34.89 0.88
C HIS A 14 29.71 35.34 0.56
N VAL A 15 28.76 34.40 0.52
CA VAL A 15 27.34 34.65 0.26
C VAL A 15 26.61 34.68 1.60
N GLY A 16 26.00 35.81 1.94
CA GLY A 16 25.34 35.98 3.22
C GLY A 16 24.54 37.27 3.33
N VAL A 17 24.05 37.53 4.53
CA VAL A 17 23.45 38.81 4.91
C VAL A 17 24.57 39.75 5.36
N VAL A 18 24.65 40.90 4.70
CA VAL A 18 25.53 42.02 5.05
C VAL A 18 24.70 43.08 5.76
N GLU A 19 25.20 43.60 6.87
CA GLU A 19 24.63 44.77 7.54
C GLU A 19 25.55 45.96 7.29
N GLY A 20 25.02 47.04 6.72
CA GLY A 20 25.78 48.23 6.30
C GLY A 20 26.17 48.25 4.82
N THR A 21 26.94 49.26 4.43
CA THR A 21 27.51 49.44 3.08
C THR A 21 28.95 48.96 3.04
N LEU A 22 29.35 48.25 1.99
CA LEU A 22 30.71 47.73 1.82
C LEU A 22 31.45 48.48 0.71
N SER A 23 32.71 48.81 0.98
CA SER A 23 33.69 49.32 0.04
C SER A 23 34.91 48.40 -0.03
N VAL A 24 35.68 48.50 -1.12
CA VAL A 24 36.93 47.76 -1.26
C VAL A 24 37.90 48.17 -0.14
N ASN A 25 38.54 47.19 0.52
CA ASN A 25 39.40 47.31 1.71
C ASN A 25 38.71 47.47 3.06
N ASP A 26 37.38 47.43 3.12
CA ASP A 26 36.67 47.44 4.40
C ASP A 26 36.99 46.19 5.23
N LYS A 27 37.20 46.40 6.54
CA LYS A 27 37.29 45.30 7.51
C LYS A 27 35.89 44.89 7.93
N VAL A 28 35.46 43.70 7.52
CA VAL A 28 34.13 43.16 7.86
C VAL A 28 34.20 42.23 9.07
N ARG A 29 33.19 42.32 9.95
CA ARG A 29 32.98 41.30 10.99
C ARG A 29 32.15 40.18 10.39
N LEU A 30 32.72 38.97 10.35
CA LEU A 30 32.08 37.80 9.76
C LEU A 30 31.37 36.98 10.86
N THR A 31 30.06 36.77 10.69
CA THR A 31 29.26 35.86 11.53
C THR A 31 28.92 34.60 10.75
N ILE A 32 29.18 33.43 11.32
CA ILE A 32 28.81 32.12 10.76
C ILE A 32 27.80 31.41 11.65
N ASP A 33 27.25 30.30 11.15
CA ASP A 33 26.54 29.33 11.98
C ASP A 33 27.55 28.53 12.80
N ASP A 34 27.84 28.99 14.01
CA ASP A 34 28.83 28.37 14.89
C ASP A 34 28.46 26.93 15.26
N PHE A 35 27.16 26.65 15.44
CA PHE A 35 26.69 25.30 15.78
C PHE A 35 26.97 24.32 14.64
N ARG A 36 26.52 24.64 13.42
CA ARG A 36 26.79 23.83 12.24
C ARG A 36 28.28 23.73 11.96
N ARG A 37 29.03 24.82 12.11
CA ARG A 37 30.48 24.85 11.87
C ARG A 37 31.23 23.95 12.84
N ASN A 38 30.89 23.99 14.12
CA ASN A 38 31.51 23.15 15.14
C ASN A 38 31.32 21.66 14.83
N LEU A 39 30.10 21.25 14.43
CA LEU A 39 29.83 19.87 14.06
C LEU A 39 30.62 19.42 12.82
N ILE A 40 30.70 20.27 11.79
CA ILE A 40 31.54 20.00 10.61
C ILE A 40 33.01 19.88 11.01
N MET A 41 33.52 20.76 11.89
CA MET A 41 34.91 20.72 12.36
C MET A 41 35.22 19.44 13.16
N LYS A 42 34.28 18.98 14.00
CA LYS A 42 34.38 17.69 14.71
C LYS A 42 34.52 16.54 13.74
N ASN A 43 33.63 16.44 12.76
CA ASN A 43 33.67 15.39 11.73
C ASN A 43 34.91 15.52 10.83
N HIS A 44 35.38 16.73 10.52
CA HIS A 44 36.59 16.93 9.71
C HIS A 44 37.85 16.48 10.43
N THR A 45 38.07 16.95 11.66
CA THR A 45 39.19 16.48 12.48
C THR A 45 39.06 14.96 12.74
N GLY A 46 37.84 14.46 12.92
CA GLY A 46 37.54 13.03 13.01
C GLY A 46 37.96 12.23 11.78
N THR A 47 37.87 12.79 10.56
CA THR A 47 38.33 12.13 9.33
C THR A 47 39.84 11.84 9.38
N HIS A 48 40.65 12.81 9.82
CA HIS A 48 42.10 12.63 9.94
C HIS A 48 42.46 11.57 11.00
N ILE A 49 41.78 11.62 12.14
CA ILE A 49 41.93 10.62 13.20
C ILE A 49 41.52 9.22 12.70
N LEU A 50 40.43 9.11 11.93
CA LEU A 50 39.97 7.86 11.33
C LEU A 50 40.97 7.31 10.31
N ASN A 51 41.53 8.16 9.45
CA ASN A 51 42.56 7.77 8.49
C ASN A 51 43.78 7.17 9.20
N PHE A 52 44.25 7.83 10.27
CA PHE A 52 45.31 7.31 11.11
C PHE A 52 44.94 5.98 11.80
N GLY A 53 43.72 5.87 12.33
CA GLY A 53 43.24 4.64 12.98
C GLY A 53 43.15 3.45 12.02
N LEU A 54 42.71 3.68 10.78
CA LEU A 54 42.68 2.66 9.73
C LEU A 54 44.09 2.19 9.37
N ARG A 55 45.07 3.10 9.30
CA ARG A 55 46.48 2.76 9.09
C ARG A 55 47.05 1.93 10.24
N GLY A 56 46.77 2.31 11.49
CA GLY A 56 47.21 1.55 12.67
C GLY A 56 46.63 0.14 12.73
N THR A 57 45.53 -0.11 12.02
CA THR A 57 44.87 -1.42 11.96
C THR A 57 45.30 -2.23 10.74
N LEU A 58 45.29 -1.64 9.55
CA LEU A 58 45.45 -2.33 8.26
C LEU A 58 46.83 -2.11 7.61
N GLY A 59 47.68 -1.28 8.21
CA GLY A 59 49.00 -0.90 7.70
C GLY A 59 48.98 0.21 6.64
N ASP A 60 50.16 0.50 6.07
CA ASP A 60 50.38 1.66 5.17
C ASP A 60 49.77 1.53 3.77
N THR A 61 49.06 0.43 3.49
CA THR A 61 48.40 0.19 2.18
C THR A 61 47.02 0.85 2.03
N VAL A 62 46.60 1.60 3.07
CA VAL A 62 45.33 2.31 3.12
C VAL A 62 45.49 3.73 2.59
N ASP A 63 45.06 3.96 1.36
CA ASP A 63 45.03 5.27 0.72
C ASP A 63 43.61 5.83 0.69
N GLN A 64 43.47 7.12 0.97
CA GLN A 64 42.21 7.85 0.83
C GLN A 64 41.82 7.92 -0.65
N ARG A 65 40.57 7.54 -0.95
CA ARG A 65 39.93 7.62 -2.27
C ARG A 65 38.82 8.66 -2.35
N GLY A 66 38.32 9.11 -1.20
CA GLY A 66 37.30 10.15 -1.14
C GLY A 66 36.89 10.43 0.29
N SER A 67 36.36 11.62 0.53
CA SER A 67 35.78 11.96 1.83
C SER A 67 34.57 12.89 1.67
N LEU A 68 33.63 12.79 2.61
CA LEU A 68 32.56 13.75 2.81
C LEU A 68 32.53 14.12 4.29
N VAL A 69 32.51 15.42 4.57
CA VAL A 69 32.32 15.94 5.93
C VAL A 69 31.02 16.72 5.98
N ALA A 70 30.03 16.16 6.67
CA ALA A 70 28.74 16.80 6.93
C ALA A 70 28.61 17.16 8.42
N PRO A 71 27.63 17.97 8.84
CA PRO A 71 27.40 18.25 10.26
C PRO A 71 27.02 17.01 11.07
N ASP A 72 26.28 16.08 10.48
CA ASP A 72 25.71 14.91 11.15
C ASP A 72 26.59 13.66 11.06
N ARG A 73 27.52 13.60 10.10
CA ARG A 73 28.39 12.43 9.86
C ARG A 73 29.62 12.77 9.02
N LEU A 74 30.60 11.87 9.05
CA LEU A 74 31.68 11.80 8.07
C LEU A 74 31.61 10.50 7.26
N ARG A 75 32.08 10.57 6.03
CA ARG A 75 32.26 9.42 5.14
C ARG A 75 33.70 9.40 4.68
N PHE A 76 34.33 8.24 4.72
CA PHE A 76 35.71 8.05 4.33
C PHE A 76 35.82 6.82 3.43
N ASP A 77 36.27 7.06 2.19
CA ASP A 77 36.47 6.03 1.18
C ASP A 77 37.97 5.73 1.10
N PHE A 78 38.36 4.47 1.18
CA PHE A 78 39.76 4.06 1.28
C PHE A 78 40.05 2.75 0.54
N SER A 79 41.32 2.51 0.21
CA SER A 79 41.76 1.24 -0.37
C SER A 79 41.88 0.15 0.69
N ALA A 80 41.26 -1.00 0.44
CA ALA A 80 41.47 -2.20 1.24
C ALA A 80 41.23 -3.47 0.41
N LYS A 81 41.96 -4.55 0.73
CA LYS A 81 41.90 -5.82 0.00
C LYS A 81 40.58 -6.58 0.19
N GLY A 82 39.86 -6.33 1.29
CA GLY A 82 38.64 -7.06 1.63
C GLY A 82 37.88 -6.44 2.80
N ALA A 83 36.85 -7.16 3.24
CA ALA A 83 36.04 -6.81 4.40
C ALA A 83 36.88 -6.67 5.68
N LEU A 84 36.64 -5.62 6.46
CA LEU A 84 37.19 -5.41 7.78
C LEU A 84 36.39 -6.31 8.69
N THR A 85 37.11 -7.12 9.43
CA THR A 85 36.54 -7.95 10.47
C THR A 85 36.00 -7.09 11.62
N PRO A 86 35.03 -7.58 12.41
CA PRO A 86 34.56 -6.87 13.60
C PRO A 86 35.69 -6.48 14.56
N ASP A 87 36.75 -7.28 14.67
CA ASP A 87 37.94 -6.95 15.48
C ASP A 87 38.78 -5.82 14.88
N GLU A 88 38.95 -5.78 13.56
CA GLU A 88 39.63 -4.65 12.89
C GLU A 88 38.83 -3.35 13.02
N LEU A 89 37.50 -3.42 12.91
CA LEU A 89 36.62 -2.26 13.17
C LEU A 89 36.74 -1.78 14.62
N ARG A 90 36.70 -2.70 15.59
CA ARG A 90 36.87 -2.39 17.02
C ARG A 90 38.23 -1.77 17.30
N LYS A 91 39.30 -2.34 16.74
CA LYS A 91 40.67 -1.81 16.89
C LYS A 91 40.82 -0.42 16.27
N THR A 92 40.26 -0.21 15.08
CA THR A 92 40.26 1.10 14.40
C THR A 92 39.55 2.16 15.25
N GLU A 93 38.34 1.86 15.73
CA GLU A 93 37.56 2.76 16.58
C GLU A 93 38.27 3.04 17.91
N ALA A 94 38.92 2.04 18.51
CA ALA A 94 39.70 2.20 19.74
C ALA A 94 40.90 3.16 19.54
N ILE A 95 41.71 2.97 18.49
CA ILE A 95 42.83 3.86 18.17
C ILE A 95 42.35 5.30 17.97
N CYS A 96 41.20 5.48 17.31
CA CYS A 96 40.63 6.81 17.11
C CYS A 96 40.28 7.49 18.43
N ASN A 97 39.60 6.78 19.33
CA ASN A 97 39.19 7.34 20.61
C ASN A 97 40.39 7.53 21.56
N ASP A 98 41.41 6.67 21.53
CA ASP A 98 42.66 6.86 22.29
C ASP A 98 43.36 8.18 21.91
N ILE A 99 43.38 8.55 20.63
CA ILE A 99 43.93 9.84 20.15
C ILE A 99 43.08 11.02 20.63
N ILE A 100 41.76 10.86 20.68
CA ILE A 100 40.83 11.88 21.19
C ILE A 100 41.08 12.09 22.69
N ASP A 101 41.20 11.01 23.45
CA ASP A 101 41.41 11.03 24.90
C ASP A 101 42.77 11.64 25.29
N GLN A 102 43.82 11.36 24.51
CA GLN A 102 45.14 11.99 24.67
C GLN A 102 45.13 13.52 24.51
N SER A 103 44.03 14.11 24.02
CA SER A 103 43.85 15.57 23.97
C SER A 103 44.93 16.32 23.19
N LEU A 104 45.46 15.68 22.14
CA LEU A 104 46.54 16.18 21.30
C LEU A 104 46.18 17.51 20.63
N GLN A 105 47.15 18.42 20.55
CA GLN A 105 46.99 19.71 19.89
C GLN A 105 46.95 19.54 18.36
N VAL A 106 46.11 20.31 17.68
CA VAL A 106 46.03 20.34 16.21
C VAL A 106 46.76 21.57 15.70
N TYR A 107 47.76 21.34 14.84
CA TYR A 107 48.58 22.36 14.18
C TYR A 107 48.17 22.48 12.72
N ALA A 108 48.21 23.70 12.19
CA ALA A 108 48.02 23.96 10.77
C ALA A 108 48.95 25.09 10.31
N LYS A 109 49.66 24.88 9.20
CA LYS A 109 50.64 25.84 8.66
C LYS A 109 50.73 25.74 7.15
N ASP A 110 50.89 26.87 6.49
CA ASP A 110 51.20 26.93 5.06
C ASP A 110 52.73 26.81 4.87
N ALA A 111 53.15 25.96 3.94
CA ALA A 111 54.56 25.74 3.60
C ALA A 111 54.70 25.56 2.08
N SER A 112 55.92 25.71 1.54
CA SER A 112 56.13 25.39 0.13
C SER A 112 55.89 23.90 -0.14
N LEU A 113 55.41 23.57 -1.34
CA LEU A 113 55.14 22.17 -1.72
C LEU A 113 56.39 21.29 -1.63
N GLU A 114 57.58 21.87 -1.88
CA GLU A 114 58.86 21.20 -1.77
C GLU A 114 59.21 20.84 -0.32
N GLU A 115 59.17 21.83 0.59
CA GLU A 115 59.45 21.62 2.02
C GLU A 115 58.45 20.66 2.66
N ALA A 116 57.16 20.80 2.32
CA ALA A 116 56.11 19.97 2.86
C ALA A 116 56.30 18.49 2.52
N LYS A 117 56.69 18.18 1.27
CA LYS A 117 56.96 16.81 0.81
C LYS A 117 58.16 16.16 1.49
N CYS A 118 59.03 16.93 2.14
CA CYS A 118 60.15 16.39 2.93
C CYS A 118 59.74 15.85 4.30
N ILE A 119 58.48 16.04 4.74
CA ILE A 119 57.98 15.52 6.01
C ILE A 119 57.73 14.01 5.92
N ASP A 120 58.42 13.25 6.75
CA ASP A 120 58.23 11.81 6.89
C ASP A 120 56.81 11.47 7.38
N GLY A 121 56.11 10.58 6.67
CA GLY A 121 54.77 10.11 7.06
C GLY A 121 53.61 11.04 6.66
N LEU A 122 53.90 12.17 6.01
CA LEU A 122 52.90 13.05 5.41
C LEU A 122 52.04 12.29 4.38
N ARG A 123 50.72 12.46 4.46
CA ARG A 123 49.78 11.86 3.50
C ARG A 123 49.13 12.92 2.61
N ALA A 124 48.93 12.53 1.36
CA ALA A 124 48.19 13.28 0.37
C ALA A 124 47.18 12.33 -0.30
N VAL A 125 46.03 12.87 -0.69
CA VAL A 125 45.06 12.17 -1.54
C VAL A 125 45.70 11.83 -2.89
N PHE A 126 45.52 10.60 -3.32
CA PHE A 126 46.06 10.07 -4.57
C PHE A 126 45.41 10.77 -5.79
N ASP A 127 46.20 11.10 -6.81
CA ASP A 127 45.80 11.80 -8.04
C ASP A 127 45.29 13.26 -7.88
N GLU A 128 45.48 13.90 -6.71
CA GLU A 128 45.16 15.33 -6.54
C GLU A 128 46.37 16.26 -6.79
N THR A 129 46.10 17.37 -7.49
CA THR A 129 47.08 18.46 -7.67
C THR A 129 46.92 19.46 -6.52
N TYR A 130 47.99 19.65 -5.74
CA TYR A 130 48.01 20.60 -4.63
C TYR A 130 48.57 21.97 -5.06
N PRO A 131 47.99 23.09 -4.56
CA PRO A 131 48.54 24.42 -4.79
C PRO A 131 49.86 24.62 -4.02
N ASP A 132 50.68 25.57 -4.47
CA ASP A 132 51.91 26.02 -3.77
C ASP A 132 51.77 27.52 -3.45
N PRO A 133 51.79 27.94 -2.16
CA PRO A 133 52.00 27.13 -0.96
C PRO A 133 50.82 26.21 -0.62
N VAL A 134 51.14 25.13 0.10
CA VAL A 134 50.20 24.09 0.55
C VAL A 134 49.97 24.21 2.04
N ARG A 135 48.76 23.87 2.49
CA ARG A 135 48.42 23.82 3.91
C ARG A 135 48.58 22.40 4.47
N ILE A 136 49.43 22.27 5.49
CA ILE A 136 49.66 21.04 6.24
C ILE A 136 48.84 21.09 7.53
N VAL A 137 48.23 19.97 7.89
CA VAL A 137 47.57 19.77 9.19
C VAL A 137 48.25 18.61 9.90
N SER A 138 48.56 18.80 11.19
CA SER A 138 49.21 17.83 12.05
C SER A 138 48.49 17.70 13.39
N ILE A 139 48.23 16.49 13.86
CA ILE A 139 47.62 16.23 15.18
C ILE A 139 48.68 15.63 16.11
N GLY A 140 49.08 16.38 17.14
CA GLY A 140 49.98 15.95 18.23
C GLY A 140 51.43 16.42 18.12
N VAL A 141 51.89 16.83 16.94
CA VAL A 141 53.27 17.32 16.73
C VAL A 141 53.27 18.62 15.93
N SER A 142 54.14 19.57 16.29
CA SER A 142 54.23 20.85 15.57
C SER A 142 54.78 20.65 14.15
N ILE A 143 54.33 21.51 13.22
CA ILE A 143 54.79 21.43 11.82
C ILE A 143 56.23 21.96 11.72
N GLU A 144 56.62 22.91 12.57
CA GLU A 144 58.02 23.35 12.70
C GLU A 144 58.97 22.21 13.06
N ASP A 145 58.62 21.38 14.04
CA ASP A 145 59.48 20.28 14.48
C ASP A 145 59.62 19.19 13.39
N LEU A 146 58.54 18.95 12.64
CA LEU A 146 58.53 18.04 11.50
C LEU A 146 59.41 18.54 10.34
N LEU A 147 59.33 19.83 10.01
CA LEU A 147 60.14 20.44 8.94
C LEU A 147 61.63 20.51 9.32
N ASN A 148 61.93 20.77 10.60
CA ASN A 148 63.31 20.85 11.10
C ASN A 148 63.94 19.47 11.39
N LYS A 149 63.23 18.36 11.15
CA LYS A 149 63.67 16.98 11.43
C LYS A 149 64.23 16.81 12.85
N SER A 150 63.52 17.36 13.85
CA SER A 150 63.92 17.24 15.25
C SER A 150 64.06 15.75 15.64
N PRO A 151 65.11 15.33 16.39
CA PRO A 151 65.39 13.92 16.70
C PRO A 151 64.28 13.16 17.44
N LYS A 152 63.24 13.86 17.92
CA LYS A 152 62.10 13.33 18.68
C LYS A 152 60.79 13.28 17.88
N CYS A 153 60.80 13.62 16.58
CA CYS A 153 59.58 13.85 15.80
C CYS A 153 59.55 13.00 14.51
N ASP A 154 59.00 11.78 14.60
CA ASP A 154 58.66 10.96 13.43
C ASP A 154 57.18 11.18 13.06
N GLY A 155 56.92 11.78 11.89
CA GLY A 155 55.56 12.06 11.43
C GLY A 155 54.75 10.79 11.11
N ARG A 156 55.38 9.61 11.01
CA ARG A 156 54.66 8.32 10.92
C ARG A 156 53.92 7.96 12.21
N LEU A 157 54.27 8.58 13.34
CA LEU A 157 53.58 8.36 14.62
C LEU A 157 52.35 9.25 14.80
N TYR A 158 52.14 10.22 13.91
CA TYR A 158 51.07 11.22 14.01
C TYR A 158 50.19 11.23 12.75
N SER A 159 49.05 11.92 12.84
CA SER A 159 48.22 12.23 11.69
C SER A 159 48.73 13.52 11.06
N VAL A 160 49.40 13.41 9.90
CA VAL A 160 50.00 14.54 9.18
C VAL A 160 49.55 14.49 7.71
N GLU A 161 48.79 15.49 7.27
CA GLU A 161 48.10 15.46 5.98
C GLU A 161 48.04 16.83 5.30
N PHE A 162 47.94 16.85 3.98
CA PHE A 162 47.52 18.05 3.26
C PHE A 162 46.02 18.29 3.45
N CYS A 163 45.66 19.46 3.97
CA CYS A 163 44.26 19.78 4.16
C CYS A 163 43.99 21.30 4.18
N GLY A 164 43.15 21.76 3.26
CA GLY A 164 42.59 23.12 3.24
C GLY A 164 41.40 23.31 4.18
N GLY A 165 41.04 22.26 4.93
CA GLY A 165 39.88 22.20 5.79
C GLY A 165 39.91 23.08 7.03
N THR A 166 38.82 23.05 7.79
CA THR A 166 38.80 23.64 9.13
C THR A 166 38.73 22.57 10.18
N HIS A 167 39.57 22.73 11.18
CA HIS A 167 39.85 21.73 12.19
C HIS A 167 39.69 22.33 13.58
N LEU A 168 39.36 21.47 14.52
CA LEU A 168 39.37 21.79 15.94
C LEU A 168 40.79 22.15 16.39
N LYS A 169 40.91 22.88 17.51
CA LYS A 169 42.22 23.21 18.11
C LYS A 169 42.89 22.01 18.80
N THR A 170 42.10 21.04 19.23
CA THR A 170 42.54 19.84 19.97
C THR A 170 41.71 18.63 19.53
N SER A 171 42.30 17.43 19.60
CA SER A 171 41.60 16.18 19.29
C SER A 171 40.45 15.92 20.26
N LYS A 172 40.59 16.32 21.54
CA LYS A 172 39.56 16.18 22.58
C LYS A 172 38.20 16.75 22.17
N HIS A 173 38.19 17.85 21.43
CA HIS A 173 36.93 18.47 21.02
C HIS A 173 36.14 17.67 19.97
N VAL A 174 36.67 16.55 19.45
CA VAL A 174 35.89 15.57 18.66
C VAL A 174 34.89 14.83 19.55
N ASP A 175 35.13 14.82 20.87
CA ASP A 175 34.43 14.11 21.95
C ASP A 175 34.54 12.58 21.86
N GLN A 176 34.02 12.00 20.78
CA GLN A 176 34.03 10.56 20.54
C GLN A 176 33.89 10.31 19.04
N LEU A 177 34.40 9.19 18.53
CA LEU A 177 34.19 8.71 17.17
C LEU A 177 33.59 7.30 17.18
N VAL A 178 32.51 7.11 16.43
CA VAL A 178 31.81 5.82 16.27
C VAL A 178 31.66 5.47 14.80
N ILE A 179 32.11 4.28 14.40
CA ILE A 179 31.97 3.70 13.06
C ILE A 179 30.63 2.97 12.98
N VAL A 180 29.69 3.56 12.22
CA VAL A 180 28.30 3.09 12.15
C VAL A 180 28.11 2.03 11.07
N THR A 181 28.75 2.23 9.92
CA THR A 181 28.69 1.31 8.79
C THR A 181 30.00 1.27 8.03
N GLU A 182 30.21 0.12 7.42
CA GLU A 182 31.34 -0.18 6.58
C GLU A 182 30.82 -1.04 5.41
N GLU A 183 31.11 -0.63 4.18
CA GLU A 183 30.62 -1.28 2.95
C GLU A 183 31.63 -1.22 1.79
N ALA A 184 31.49 -2.14 0.83
CA ALA A 184 32.26 -2.11 -0.41
C ALA A 184 31.59 -1.21 -1.46
N ILE A 185 32.34 -0.28 -2.07
CA ILE A 185 31.84 0.56 -3.17
C ILE A 185 32.24 -0.03 -4.52
N ALA A 186 33.50 -0.44 -4.64
CA ALA A 186 34.10 -0.94 -5.88
C ALA A 186 35.21 -1.94 -5.54
N LYS A 187 35.74 -2.64 -6.55
CA LYS A 187 36.83 -3.61 -6.37
C LYS A 187 38.04 -2.91 -5.73
N GLY A 188 38.37 -3.30 -4.50
CA GLY A 188 39.50 -2.74 -3.73
C GLY A 188 39.22 -1.40 -3.03
N ILE A 189 37.98 -0.89 -3.07
CA ILE A 189 37.59 0.39 -2.43
C ILE A 189 36.43 0.16 -1.46
N ARG A 190 36.63 0.65 -0.23
CA ARG A 190 35.77 0.44 0.94
C ARG A 190 35.35 1.79 1.49
N ARG A 191 34.21 1.83 2.17
CA ARG A 191 33.62 3.04 2.73
C ARG A 191 33.31 2.84 4.19
N VAL A 192 33.82 3.73 5.02
CA VAL A 192 33.36 3.90 6.40
C VAL A 192 32.46 5.12 6.48
N VAL A 193 31.33 4.98 7.17
CA VAL A 193 30.54 6.10 7.70
C VAL A 193 30.72 6.11 9.21
N ALA A 194 31.16 7.26 9.73
CA ALA A 194 31.35 7.46 11.15
C ALA A 194 30.65 8.75 11.61
N VAL A 195 30.38 8.82 12.91
CA VAL A 195 29.79 9.98 13.56
C VAL A 195 30.69 10.44 14.71
N THR A 196 30.63 11.74 15.03
CA THR A 196 31.39 12.33 16.14
C THR A 196 30.50 13.19 17.04
N GLY A 197 31.01 13.62 18.19
CA GLY A 197 30.30 14.54 19.08
C GLY A 197 28.94 14.00 19.57
N PRO A 198 27.87 14.82 19.54
CA PRO A 198 26.56 14.41 20.05
C PRO A 198 25.96 13.18 19.37
N GLU A 199 26.24 12.95 18.09
CA GLU A 199 25.72 11.78 17.38
C GLU A 199 26.45 10.49 17.80
N ALA A 200 27.77 10.56 18.04
CA ALA A 200 28.52 9.45 18.61
C ALA A 200 28.06 9.11 20.03
N GLU A 201 27.79 10.12 20.86
CA GLU A 201 27.27 9.92 22.21
C GLU A 201 25.90 9.20 22.19
N LYS A 202 25.01 9.58 21.26
CA LYS A 202 23.72 8.89 21.07
C LYS A 202 23.91 7.43 20.65
N CYS A 203 24.82 7.16 19.70
CA CYS A 203 25.15 5.80 19.27
C CYS A 203 25.66 4.95 20.43
N THR A 204 26.60 5.47 21.23
CA THR A 204 27.16 4.77 22.40
C THR A 204 26.09 4.48 23.44
N LYS A 205 25.30 5.48 23.84
CA LYS A 205 24.21 5.31 24.81
C LYS A 205 23.20 4.26 24.36
N ARG A 206 22.83 4.26 23.07
CA ARG A 206 21.90 3.26 22.53
C ARG A 206 22.50 1.86 22.55
N ALA A 207 23.78 1.73 22.21
CA ALA A 207 24.49 0.46 22.25
C ALA A 207 24.57 -0.09 23.68
N ASP A 208 24.91 0.74 24.67
CA ASP A 208 24.97 0.37 26.09
C ASP A 208 23.60 -0.10 26.62
N GLN A 209 22.52 0.59 26.25
CA GLN A 209 21.15 0.20 26.61
C GLN A 209 20.77 -1.17 26.04
N LEU A 210 21.12 -1.43 24.77
CA LEU A 210 20.86 -2.71 24.13
C LEU A 210 21.68 -3.83 24.77
N GLU A 211 22.96 -3.59 25.06
CA GLU A 211 23.82 -4.55 25.77
C GLU A 211 23.31 -4.85 27.17
N ALA A 212 22.91 -3.85 27.95
CA ALA A 212 22.34 -4.06 29.29
C ALA A 212 21.06 -4.90 29.22
N SER A 213 20.19 -4.63 28.24
CA SER A 213 18.95 -5.39 28.04
C SER A 213 19.22 -6.83 27.60
N LEU A 214 20.22 -7.03 26.75
CA LEU A 214 20.64 -8.34 26.26
C LEU A 214 21.33 -9.17 27.37
N GLN A 215 22.09 -8.51 28.24
CA GLN A 215 22.67 -9.13 29.44
C GLN A 215 21.58 -9.54 30.43
N ASP A 216 20.56 -8.71 30.65
CA ASP A 216 19.42 -9.09 31.49
C ASP A 216 18.65 -10.28 30.91
N LEU A 217 18.38 -10.27 29.60
CA LEU A 217 17.78 -11.43 28.92
C LEU A 217 18.62 -12.69 29.07
N SER A 218 19.94 -12.59 28.87
CA SER A 218 20.88 -13.69 29.05
C SER A 218 20.85 -14.23 30.48
N ARG A 219 20.84 -13.34 31.48
CA ARG A 219 20.74 -13.70 32.89
C ARG A 219 19.42 -14.40 33.20
N ARG A 220 18.28 -13.82 32.81
CA ARG A 220 16.95 -14.42 33.01
C ARG A 220 16.85 -15.80 32.39
N LEU A 221 17.40 -16.00 31.19
CA LEU A 221 17.42 -17.31 30.52
C LEU A 221 18.29 -18.32 31.26
N ARG A 222 19.49 -17.92 31.69
CA ARG A 222 20.42 -18.79 32.44
C ARG A 222 19.89 -19.15 33.83
N ASP A 223 19.34 -18.19 34.56
CA ASP A 223 18.71 -18.40 35.87
C ASP A 223 17.56 -19.41 35.72
N SER A 224 16.70 -19.23 34.70
CA SER A 224 15.60 -20.15 34.41
C SER A 224 16.09 -21.56 34.03
N SER A 225 17.18 -21.66 33.27
CA SER A 225 17.79 -22.95 32.90
C SER A 225 18.33 -23.74 34.10
N SER A 226 18.75 -23.06 35.17
CA SER A 226 19.31 -23.67 36.37
C SER A 226 18.25 -24.25 37.32
N LEU A 227 17.00 -23.77 37.23
CA LEU A 227 15.91 -24.13 38.15
C LEU A 227 15.11 -25.38 37.72
N SER A 228 15.40 -25.98 36.56
CA SER A 228 14.68 -27.16 36.00
C SER A 228 13.15 -27.03 35.84
N THR A 229 12.57 -25.87 36.13
CA THR A 229 11.12 -25.58 36.06
C THR A 229 10.85 -24.36 35.18
N THR A 230 11.35 -24.36 33.94
CA THR A 230 10.96 -23.31 32.98
C THR A 230 9.69 -23.73 32.26
N SER A 231 8.57 -23.08 32.58
CA SER A 231 7.28 -23.34 31.92
C SER A 231 7.37 -23.12 30.40
N VAL A 232 6.54 -23.82 29.62
CA VAL A 232 6.44 -23.66 28.15
C VAL A 232 6.15 -22.20 27.78
N SER A 233 5.27 -21.53 28.54
CA SER A 233 4.92 -20.12 28.35
C SER A 233 6.12 -19.16 28.52
N SER A 234 7.02 -19.46 29.46
CA SER A 234 8.24 -18.67 29.67
C SER A 234 9.21 -18.77 28.47
N ARG A 235 9.29 -19.94 27.82
CA ARG A 235 10.16 -20.16 26.65
C ARG A 235 9.66 -19.51 25.39
N LEU A 236 8.35 -19.50 25.15
CA LEU A 236 7.73 -18.70 24.09
C LEU A 236 8.02 -17.21 24.27
N THR A 237 7.97 -16.74 25.51
CA THR A 237 8.28 -15.36 25.84
C THR A 237 9.73 -15.04 25.51
N PHE A 238 10.69 -15.91 25.89
CA PHE A 238 12.09 -15.75 25.50
C PHE A 238 12.31 -15.82 23.98
N ASN A 239 11.63 -16.70 23.25
CA ASN A 239 11.69 -16.77 21.79
C ASN A 239 11.22 -15.46 21.13
N LYS A 240 10.11 -14.91 21.63
CA LYS A 240 9.58 -13.63 21.17
C LYS A 240 10.52 -12.47 21.50
N GLU A 241 11.03 -12.40 22.72
CA GLU A 241 12.00 -11.36 23.13
C GLU A 241 13.27 -11.43 22.28
N ILE A 242 13.83 -12.63 22.03
CA ILE A 242 15.00 -12.81 21.14
C ILE A 242 14.72 -12.29 19.73
N PHE A 243 13.53 -12.56 19.19
CA PHE A 243 13.11 -12.06 17.89
C PHE A 243 13.02 -10.53 17.87
N ASP A 244 12.33 -9.94 18.86
CA ASP A 244 12.16 -8.49 18.98
C ASP A 244 13.52 -7.78 19.17
N PHE A 245 14.44 -8.36 19.95
CA PHE A 245 15.81 -7.83 20.10
C PHE A 245 16.61 -7.92 18.80
N ASN A 246 16.46 -8.99 18.02
CA ASN A 246 17.15 -9.13 16.73
C ASN A 246 16.73 -8.01 15.74
N GLU A 247 15.44 -7.69 15.69
CA GLU A 247 14.94 -6.58 14.87
C GLU A 247 15.48 -5.23 15.37
N ASN A 248 15.40 -5.00 16.69
CA ASN A 248 15.89 -3.77 17.31
C ASN A 248 17.40 -3.53 17.08
N ILE A 249 18.23 -4.56 17.20
CA ILE A 249 19.68 -4.48 16.95
C ILE A 249 19.96 -4.24 15.46
N SER A 250 19.18 -4.85 14.56
CA SER A 250 19.37 -4.74 13.12
C SER A 250 19.16 -3.33 12.59
N HIS A 251 18.24 -2.58 13.17
CA HIS A 251 17.94 -1.20 12.80
C HIS A 251 18.62 -0.15 13.69
N ALA A 252 19.36 -0.56 14.73
CA ALA A 252 20.00 0.37 15.65
C ALA A 252 21.18 1.10 15.01
N ASN A 253 21.21 2.42 15.15
CA ASN A 253 22.34 3.27 14.77
C ASN A 253 23.41 3.24 15.89
N ILE A 254 24.30 2.24 15.87
CA ILE A 254 25.32 1.94 16.87
C ILE A 254 26.64 1.53 16.19
N SER A 255 27.74 1.41 16.94
CA SER A 255 29.02 0.90 16.40
C SER A 255 28.81 -0.44 15.69
N GLN A 256 29.31 -0.57 14.46
CA GLN A 256 29.08 -1.77 13.65
C GLN A 256 29.59 -3.04 14.33
N TRP A 257 30.78 -2.99 14.94
CA TRP A 257 31.35 -4.15 15.63
C TRP A 257 30.51 -4.56 16.85
N ARG A 258 29.91 -3.59 17.57
CA ARG A 258 28.98 -3.87 18.69
C ARG A 258 27.68 -4.51 18.19
N ARG A 259 27.15 -4.03 17.06
CA ARG A 259 25.96 -4.64 16.41
C ARG A 259 26.21 -6.11 16.07
N GLU A 260 27.37 -6.43 15.50
CA GLU A 260 27.76 -7.81 15.17
C GLU A 260 27.97 -8.68 16.41
N ALA A 261 28.61 -8.15 17.46
CA ALA A 261 28.79 -8.84 18.73
C ALA A 261 27.45 -9.17 19.41
N GLN A 262 26.52 -8.21 19.48
CA GLN A 262 25.19 -8.41 20.06
C GLN A 262 24.36 -9.43 19.27
N ARG A 263 24.45 -9.43 17.93
CA ARG A 263 23.82 -10.46 17.09
C ARG A 263 24.38 -11.86 17.35
N ASN A 264 25.68 -11.99 17.56
CA ASN A 264 26.30 -13.27 17.89
C ASN A 264 25.85 -13.77 19.27
N GLN A 265 25.76 -12.89 20.26
CA GLN A 265 25.22 -13.23 21.58
C GLN A 265 23.74 -13.68 21.51
N LEU A 266 22.90 -13.04 20.68
CA LEU A 266 21.52 -13.51 20.45
C LEU A 266 21.46 -14.91 19.83
N LYS A 267 22.38 -15.24 18.91
CA LYS A 267 22.46 -16.59 18.32
C LYS A 267 22.83 -17.63 19.37
N GLU A 268 23.74 -17.31 20.28
CA GLU A 268 24.08 -18.19 21.41
C GLU A 268 22.87 -18.42 22.33
N LEU A 269 22.14 -17.36 22.71
CA LEU A 269 20.93 -17.47 23.53
C LEU A 269 19.85 -18.34 22.86
N LYS A 270 19.67 -18.18 21.54
CA LYS A 270 18.75 -19.02 20.77
C LYS A 270 19.17 -20.49 20.77
N SER A 271 20.48 -20.77 20.70
CA SER A 271 21.01 -22.14 20.80
C SER A 271 20.73 -22.76 22.17
N ILE A 272 20.85 -22.00 23.26
CA ILE A 272 20.55 -22.48 24.62
C ILE A 272 19.07 -22.89 24.73
N LEU A 273 18.16 -22.08 24.19
CA LEU A 273 16.72 -22.36 24.21
C LEU A 273 16.37 -23.63 23.43
N ILE A 274 17.01 -23.85 22.27
CA ILE A 274 16.83 -25.07 21.47
C ILE A 274 17.28 -26.32 22.24
N GLU A 275 18.39 -26.25 22.97
CA GLU A 275 18.86 -27.39 23.78
C GLU A 275 17.95 -27.67 24.97
N LEU A 276 17.36 -26.65 25.59
CA LEU A 276 16.35 -26.82 26.66
C LEU A 276 15.08 -27.49 26.13
N ASP A 277 14.59 -27.09 24.95
CA ASP A 277 13.42 -27.72 24.33
C ASP A 277 13.67 -29.19 24.00
N LYS A 278 14.87 -29.54 23.52
CA LYS A 278 15.27 -30.95 23.30
C LYS A 278 15.29 -31.75 24.62
N ALA A 279 15.80 -31.16 25.69
CA ALA A 279 15.88 -31.82 27.00
C ALA A 279 14.48 -32.07 27.59
N ASP A 280 13.56 -31.13 27.44
CA ASP A 280 12.19 -31.27 27.96
C ASP A 280 11.35 -32.27 27.19
N VAL A 281 11.46 -32.30 25.87
CA VAL A 281 10.84 -33.35 25.06
C VAL A 281 11.31 -34.74 25.53
N LYS A 282 12.61 -34.88 25.84
CA LYS A 282 13.17 -36.13 26.37
C LYS A 282 12.60 -36.49 27.75
N ASN A 283 12.44 -35.53 28.64
CA ASN A 283 11.85 -35.73 29.97
C ASN A 283 10.36 -36.08 29.91
N GLN A 284 9.59 -35.39 29.06
CA GLN A 284 8.18 -35.67 28.82
C GLN A 284 7.97 -37.09 28.28
N ILE A 285 8.82 -37.54 27.34
CA ILE A 285 8.79 -38.93 26.82
C ILE A 285 9.03 -39.91 27.96
N LYS A 286 10.04 -39.66 28.81
CA LYS A 286 10.34 -40.54 29.95
C LYS A 286 9.16 -40.62 30.91
N HIS A 287 8.57 -39.49 31.30
CA HIS A 287 7.43 -39.44 32.22
C HIS A 287 6.19 -40.14 31.64
N ALA A 288 5.89 -39.94 30.36
CA ALA A 288 4.77 -40.60 29.69
C ALA A 288 4.95 -42.12 29.64
N VAL A 289 6.18 -42.59 29.40
CA VAL A 289 6.52 -44.02 29.43
C VAL A 289 6.34 -44.60 30.83
N ASP A 290 6.85 -43.92 31.86
CA ASP A 290 6.75 -44.39 33.25
C ASP A 290 5.30 -44.43 33.73
N ALA A 291 4.48 -43.42 33.40
CA ALA A 291 3.05 -43.40 33.70
C ALA A 291 2.28 -44.54 33.00
N CYS A 292 2.57 -44.80 31.73
CA CYS A 292 1.97 -45.94 31.01
C CYS A 292 2.33 -47.28 31.68
N ARG A 293 3.60 -47.45 32.10
CA ARG A 293 4.06 -48.66 32.79
C ARG A 293 3.38 -48.85 34.14
N GLU A 294 3.20 -47.77 34.90
CA GLU A 294 2.49 -47.82 36.19
C GLU A 294 1.03 -48.27 36.01
N ILE A 295 0.32 -47.74 35.01
CA ILE A 295 -1.07 -48.15 34.71
C ILE A 295 -1.15 -49.64 34.37
N LEU A 296 -0.22 -50.14 33.55
CA LEU A 296 -0.17 -51.56 33.17
C LEU A 296 0.17 -52.47 34.35
N THR A 297 1.05 -52.03 35.25
CA THR A 297 1.41 -52.78 36.46
C THR A 297 0.25 -52.83 37.46
N LYS A 298 -0.50 -51.72 37.60
CA LYS A 298 -1.65 -51.61 38.51
C LYS A 298 -2.87 -52.40 38.03
N TYR A 299 -3.02 -52.59 36.73
CA TYR A 299 -4.15 -53.30 36.13
C TYR A 299 -3.68 -54.33 35.09
N PRO A 300 -3.08 -55.46 35.52
CA PRO A 300 -2.45 -56.44 34.62
C PRO A 300 -3.45 -57.12 33.66
N ASP A 301 -4.74 -57.15 34.00
CA ASP A 301 -5.79 -57.76 33.16
C ASP A 301 -6.32 -56.84 32.04
N ARG A 302 -5.88 -55.57 31.97
CA ARG A 302 -6.35 -54.62 30.94
C ARG A 302 -5.79 -54.97 29.56
N LYS A 303 -6.68 -55.18 28.60
CA LYS A 303 -6.34 -55.42 27.19
C LYS A 303 -6.20 -54.15 26.33
N CYS A 304 -6.45 -52.98 26.92
CA CYS A 304 -6.36 -51.68 26.26
C CYS A 304 -5.83 -50.60 27.21
N LEU A 305 -4.96 -49.71 26.70
CA LEU A 305 -4.40 -48.55 27.38
C LEU A 305 -4.73 -47.30 26.56
N ILE A 306 -5.41 -46.34 27.19
CA ILE A 306 -5.73 -45.04 26.60
C ILE A 306 -5.26 -43.98 27.58
N ALA A 307 -4.43 -43.04 27.12
CA ALA A 307 -3.90 -41.99 27.97
C ALA A 307 -3.64 -40.71 27.18
N ASN A 308 -3.69 -39.57 27.88
CA ASN A 308 -3.39 -38.26 27.33
C ASN A 308 -2.15 -37.67 28.01
N PHE A 309 -1.29 -37.02 27.24
CA PHE A 309 -0.08 -36.36 27.70
C PHE A 309 0.01 -34.92 27.14
N GLU A 310 0.91 -34.13 27.69
CA GLU A 310 1.17 -32.76 27.23
C GLU A 310 2.56 -32.70 26.58
N MET A 311 2.66 -33.20 25.33
CA MET A 311 3.94 -33.37 24.62
C MET A 311 3.98 -32.60 23.29
N GLY A 312 3.06 -31.65 23.11
CA GLY A 312 2.91 -30.85 21.88
C GLY A 312 2.32 -31.63 20.71
N ASN A 313 2.44 -31.06 19.51
CA ASN A 313 1.79 -31.52 18.27
C ASN A 313 2.66 -32.46 17.41
N ASP A 314 3.61 -33.20 18.00
CA ASP A 314 4.50 -34.13 17.27
C ASP A 314 4.17 -35.60 17.57
N THR A 315 3.64 -36.31 16.57
CA THR A 315 3.30 -37.74 16.69
C THR A 315 4.51 -38.65 16.83
N LYS A 316 5.73 -38.17 16.51
CA LYS A 316 6.97 -38.94 16.72
C LYS A 316 7.28 -39.14 18.21
N ASN A 317 6.91 -38.18 19.06
CA ASN A 317 7.09 -38.30 20.50
C ASN A 317 6.19 -39.42 21.05
N LEU A 318 4.90 -39.42 20.65
CA LEU A 318 3.95 -40.49 21.00
C LEU A 318 4.40 -41.86 20.47
N SER A 319 4.90 -41.93 19.25
CA SER A 319 5.44 -43.17 18.67
C SER A 319 6.60 -43.72 19.51
N THR A 320 7.50 -42.85 19.97
CA THR A 320 8.61 -43.21 20.85
C THR A 320 8.12 -43.80 22.18
N VAL A 321 7.11 -43.19 22.80
CA VAL A 321 6.49 -43.68 24.05
C VAL A 321 5.87 -45.06 23.84
N ILE A 322 5.04 -45.22 22.79
CA ILE A 322 4.40 -46.50 22.46
C ILE A 322 5.44 -47.61 22.26
N ASN A 323 6.50 -47.35 21.49
CA ASN A 323 7.52 -48.35 21.23
C ASN A 323 8.24 -48.81 22.51
N GLN A 324 8.54 -47.89 23.43
CA GLN A 324 9.17 -48.24 24.71
C GLN A 324 8.22 -49.00 25.65
N VAL A 325 6.93 -48.62 25.71
CA VAL A 325 5.93 -49.32 26.52
C VAL A 325 5.68 -50.75 26.02
N ARG A 326 5.65 -50.95 24.69
CA ARG A 326 5.44 -52.28 24.08
C ARG A 326 6.50 -53.32 24.40
N THR A 327 7.71 -52.91 24.81
CA THR A 327 8.75 -53.86 25.24
C THR A 327 8.33 -54.71 26.44
N GLN A 328 7.35 -54.25 27.24
CA GLN A 328 6.87 -54.93 28.45
C GLN A 328 5.40 -55.38 28.34
N ALA A 329 4.62 -54.84 27.40
CA ALA A 329 3.22 -55.18 27.16
C ALA A 329 2.94 -55.31 25.66
N ASN A 330 3.27 -56.49 25.10
CA ASN A 330 3.20 -56.77 23.67
C ASN A 330 1.79 -57.17 23.19
N ASP A 331 0.88 -57.52 24.10
CA ASP A 331 -0.47 -58.01 23.84
C ASP A 331 -1.59 -57.00 24.16
N VAL A 332 -1.25 -55.72 24.38
CA VAL A 332 -2.16 -54.62 24.76
C VAL A 332 -2.35 -53.63 23.60
N ALA A 333 -3.59 -53.18 23.38
CA ALA A 333 -3.92 -52.11 22.43
C ALA A 333 -3.62 -50.76 23.09
N ILE A 334 -2.89 -49.87 22.43
CA ILE A 334 -2.47 -48.59 23.01
C ILE A 334 -2.95 -47.45 22.12
N MET A 335 -3.66 -46.46 22.69
CA MET A 335 -3.96 -45.21 22.02
C MET A 335 -3.55 -44.04 22.91
N LEU A 336 -2.57 -43.26 22.46
CA LEU A 336 -2.07 -42.11 23.20
C LEU A 336 -2.47 -40.80 22.54
N PHE A 337 -2.82 -39.83 23.35
CA PHE A 337 -3.15 -38.47 22.94
C PHE A 337 -2.06 -37.51 23.43
N SER A 338 -1.82 -36.45 22.67
CA SER A 338 -0.99 -35.33 23.09
C SER A 338 -1.66 -34.01 22.73
N VAL A 339 -1.89 -33.16 23.73
CA VAL A 339 -2.49 -31.83 23.54
C VAL A 339 -1.39 -30.77 23.39
N ASP A 340 -1.59 -29.87 22.45
CA ASP A 340 -0.84 -28.64 22.28
C ASP A 340 -1.73 -27.45 22.67
N HIS A 341 -1.46 -26.90 23.86
CA HIS A 341 -2.22 -25.80 24.44
C HIS A 341 -1.99 -24.46 23.71
N GLU A 342 -0.96 -24.34 22.86
CA GLU A 342 -0.72 -23.11 22.08
C GLU A 342 -1.61 -23.06 20.84
N THR A 343 -1.78 -24.19 20.16
CA THR A 343 -2.58 -24.28 18.94
C THR A 343 -4.04 -24.63 19.20
N GLU A 344 -4.41 -24.92 20.46
CA GLU A 344 -5.70 -25.52 20.86
C GLU A 344 -6.01 -26.80 20.06
N LYS A 345 -4.97 -27.56 19.70
CA LYS A 345 -5.10 -28.82 18.94
C LYS A 345 -4.50 -29.99 19.69
N PHE A 346 -4.95 -31.19 19.37
CA PHE A 346 -4.34 -32.44 19.84
C PHE A 346 -3.99 -33.36 18.67
N VAL A 347 -3.01 -34.22 18.94
CA VAL A 347 -2.65 -35.37 18.11
C VAL A 347 -2.95 -36.66 18.85
N CYS A 348 -3.24 -37.72 18.12
CA CYS A 348 -3.49 -39.03 18.69
C CYS A 348 -2.79 -40.10 17.86
N LEU A 349 -2.24 -41.12 18.51
CA LEU A 349 -1.59 -42.26 17.87
C LEU A 349 -2.11 -43.55 18.51
N ALA A 350 -2.69 -44.40 17.67
CA ALA A 350 -3.14 -45.73 18.02
C ALA A 350 -2.19 -46.80 17.48
N ASN A 351 -1.92 -47.81 18.30
CA ASN A 351 -1.17 -48.99 17.95
C ASN A 351 -1.86 -50.22 18.53
N VAL A 352 -2.11 -51.24 17.71
CA VAL A 352 -2.82 -52.45 18.10
C VAL A 352 -1.98 -53.66 17.70
N ALA A 353 -1.81 -54.61 18.62
CA ALA A 353 -1.03 -55.83 18.36
C ALA A 353 -1.78 -56.79 17.41
N ASP A 354 -1.04 -57.50 16.55
CA ASP A 354 -1.60 -58.39 15.53
C ASP A 354 -2.49 -59.51 16.11
N ALA A 355 -2.19 -59.97 17.34
CA ALA A 355 -3.02 -60.95 18.04
C ALA A 355 -4.43 -60.42 18.34
N GLN A 356 -4.54 -59.15 18.76
CA GLN A 356 -5.83 -58.52 19.07
C GLN A 356 -6.64 -58.18 17.81
N ILE A 357 -5.95 -57.89 16.71
CA ILE A 357 -6.58 -57.68 15.40
C ILE A 357 -7.22 -58.98 14.90
N LYS A 358 -6.51 -60.10 15.04
CA LYS A 358 -6.97 -61.42 14.57
C LYS A 358 -8.06 -62.03 15.48
N GLU A 359 -7.93 -61.93 16.79
CA GLU A 359 -8.85 -62.58 17.74
C GLU A 359 -10.05 -61.72 18.14
N LYS A 360 -9.89 -60.39 18.22
CA LYS A 360 -10.89 -59.48 18.81
C LYS A 360 -11.35 -58.35 17.88
N GLN A 361 -10.93 -58.35 16.61
CA GLN A 361 -11.36 -57.41 15.56
C GLN A 361 -11.19 -55.90 15.88
N LEU A 362 -10.34 -55.51 16.83
CA LEU A 362 -10.02 -54.10 17.05
C LEU A 362 -8.93 -53.67 16.07
N LYS A 363 -9.22 -52.72 15.18
CA LYS A 363 -8.27 -52.16 14.21
C LYS A 363 -7.92 -50.72 14.55
N ALA A 364 -6.63 -50.38 14.54
CA ALA A 364 -6.13 -49.05 14.88
C ALA A 364 -6.75 -47.94 14.00
N ASN A 365 -6.91 -48.19 12.69
CA ASN A 365 -7.51 -47.23 11.77
C ASN A 365 -9.00 -46.97 12.08
N GLU A 366 -9.79 -48.02 12.30
CA GLU A 366 -11.21 -47.87 12.68
C GLU A 366 -11.36 -47.13 14.02
N TRP A 367 -10.47 -47.43 14.97
CA TRP A 367 -10.45 -46.81 16.28
C TRP A 367 -10.16 -45.30 16.21
N ILE A 368 -9.19 -44.89 15.38
CA ILE A 368 -8.87 -43.48 15.12
C ILE A 368 -9.99 -42.77 14.36
N GLN A 369 -10.60 -43.39 13.34
CA GLN A 369 -11.71 -42.78 12.60
C GLN A 369 -12.90 -42.47 13.50
N LYS A 370 -13.16 -43.31 14.51
CA LYS A 370 -14.24 -43.07 15.47
C LYS A 370 -14.00 -41.83 16.33
N VAL A 371 -12.74 -41.57 16.68
CA VAL A 371 -12.33 -40.40 17.47
C VAL A 371 -12.32 -39.13 16.62
N ILE A 372 -11.82 -39.20 15.38
CA ILE A 372 -11.70 -38.04 14.49
C ILE A 372 -13.06 -37.49 14.06
N ALA A 373 -14.07 -38.35 13.90
CA ALA A 373 -15.42 -37.96 13.48
C ALA A 373 -16.01 -36.82 14.32
N GLU A 374 -15.65 -36.74 15.61
CA GLU A 374 -16.13 -35.72 16.55
C GLU A 374 -15.12 -34.60 16.82
N ALA A 375 -13.85 -34.79 16.43
CA ALA A 375 -12.75 -33.89 16.79
C ALA A 375 -12.31 -32.93 15.66
N ASN A 376 -12.98 -32.93 14.50
CA ASN A 376 -12.63 -32.12 13.33
C ASN A 376 -11.13 -32.20 12.91
N GLY A 377 -10.54 -33.38 13.12
CA GLY A 377 -9.15 -33.67 12.77
C GLY A 377 -8.98 -34.37 11.42
N ARG A 378 -7.74 -34.64 11.04
CA ARG A 378 -7.41 -35.51 9.89
C ARG A 378 -6.53 -36.66 10.37
N GLY A 379 -6.80 -37.87 9.90
CA GLY A 379 -6.03 -39.02 10.33
C GLY A 379 -6.40 -40.32 9.63
N GLY A 380 -5.50 -41.29 9.77
CA GLY A 380 -5.55 -42.58 9.11
C GLY A 380 -4.30 -43.41 9.37
N GLY A 381 -4.31 -44.66 8.92
CA GLY A 381 -3.19 -45.56 9.02
C GLY A 381 -3.55 -47.00 8.67
N LYS A 382 -2.70 -47.93 9.09
CA LYS A 382 -2.87 -49.37 8.89
C LYS A 382 -3.66 -49.98 10.05
N ASP A 383 -4.10 -51.22 9.87
CA ASP A 383 -4.88 -51.95 10.89
C ASP A 383 -4.16 -52.08 12.23
N ASN A 384 -2.82 -52.07 12.24
CA ASN A 384 -1.98 -52.16 13.44
C ASN A 384 -1.43 -50.83 13.95
N GLN A 385 -1.49 -49.74 13.17
CA GLN A 385 -1.04 -48.42 13.61
C GLN A 385 -1.71 -47.31 12.80
N ALA A 386 -2.33 -46.34 13.48
CA ALA A 386 -2.97 -45.19 12.85
C ALA A 386 -2.83 -43.93 13.69
N GLN A 387 -2.84 -42.75 13.05
CA GLN A 387 -2.64 -41.47 13.72
C GLN A 387 -3.66 -40.43 13.29
N ALA A 388 -3.91 -39.45 14.16
CA ALA A 388 -4.74 -38.29 13.94
C ALA A 388 -4.00 -37.01 14.32
N THR A 389 -4.16 -35.95 13.53
CA THR A 389 -3.56 -34.63 13.78
C THR A 389 -4.57 -33.50 13.56
N ASN A 390 -4.25 -32.32 14.09
CA ASN A 390 -5.09 -31.11 14.03
C ASN A 390 -6.50 -31.29 14.60
N CYS A 391 -6.65 -32.20 15.58
CA CYS A 391 -7.93 -32.42 16.24
C CYS A 391 -8.20 -31.31 17.25
N ASP A 392 -9.45 -30.90 17.45
CA ASP A 392 -9.83 -29.83 18.38
C ASP A 392 -9.64 -30.27 19.85
N ALA A 393 -8.72 -29.59 20.57
CA ALA A 393 -8.42 -29.89 21.97
C ALA A 393 -9.64 -29.77 22.89
N LYS A 394 -10.65 -28.97 22.53
CA LYS A 394 -11.89 -28.82 23.32
C LYS A 394 -12.71 -30.11 23.38
N GLN A 395 -12.49 -31.04 22.45
CA GLN A 395 -13.20 -32.32 22.38
C GLN A 395 -12.40 -33.47 23.01
N ILE A 396 -11.25 -33.21 23.65
CA ILE A 396 -10.32 -34.27 24.10
C ILE A 396 -10.96 -35.24 25.10
N ASP A 397 -11.71 -34.74 26.08
CA ASP A 397 -12.37 -35.58 27.09
C ASP A 397 -13.45 -36.48 26.46
N HIS A 398 -14.18 -35.93 25.49
CA HIS A 398 -15.17 -36.70 24.73
C HIS A 398 -14.50 -37.77 23.88
N CYS A 399 -13.39 -37.41 23.23
CA CYS A 399 -12.58 -38.30 22.40
C CYS A 399 -11.96 -39.46 23.18
N LEU A 400 -11.43 -39.20 24.37
CA LEU A 400 -10.89 -40.23 25.27
C LEU A 400 -11.98 -41.25 25.65
N LYS A 401 -13.18 -40.77 25.98
CA LYS A 401 -14.31 -41.62 26.32
C LYS A 401 -14.79 -42.46 25.14
N LEU A 402 -14.93 -41.86 23.96
CA LEU A 402 -15.30 -42.57 22.73
C LEU A 402 -14.28 -43.64 22.34
N ALA A 403 -12.98 -43.33 22.50
CA ALA A 403 -11.92 -44.29 22.29
C ALA A 403 -12.07 -45.50 23.23
N GLU A 404 -12.37 -45.27 24.52
CA GLU A 404 -12.56 -46.34 25.49
C GLU A 404 -13.81 -47.19 25.20
N GLU A 405 -14.94 -46.56 24.92
CA GLU A 405 -16.20 -47.25 24.57
C GLU A 405 -16.05 -48.13 23.32
N PHE A 406 -15.38 -47.62 22.29
CA PHE A 406 -15.14 -48.37 21.06
C PHE A 406 -14.21 -49.56 21.28
N ALA A 407 -13.14 -49.38 22.06
CA ALA A 407 -12.21 -50.46 22.40
C ALA A 407 -12.91 -51.55 23.23
N LEU A 408 -13.72 -51.18 24.22
CA LEU A 408 -14.47 -52.13 25.06
C LEU A 408 -15.49 -52.95 24.26
N LEU A 409 -16.24 -52.30 23.36
CA LEU A 409 -17.20 -52.96 22.45
C LEU A 409 -16.55 -54.05 21.60
N LYS A 410 -15.34 -53.81 21.12
CA LYS A 410 -14.60 -54.76 20.27
C LYS A 410 -13.89 -55.83 21.08
N LEU A 411 -13.35 -55.48 22.25
CA LEU A 411 -12.52 -56.39 23.03
C LEU A 411 -13.32 -57.32 23.98
N ASN A 412 -14.61 -57.06 24.23
CA ASN A 412 -15.52 -57.91 25.03
C ASN A 412 -16.98 -57.91 24.50
N PRO A 413 -17.40 -58.90 23.69
CA PRO A 413 -18.73 -58.89 23.06
C PRO A 413 -19.92 -59.35 23.93
N ILE A 414 -19.74 -59.71 25.21
CA ILE A 414 -20.82 -60.28 26.04
C ILE A 414 -21.13 -59.41 27.26
N ARG A 415 -22.08 -58.48 27.10
CA ARG A 415 -23.19 -58.20 28.05
C ARG A 415 -24.07 -57.06 27.53
N LEU A 416 -25.20 -57.43 26.95
CA LEU A 416 -26.43 -56.63 26.96
C LEU A 416 -27.39 -57.34 27.92
N LEU A 417 -27.83 -56.69 29.00
CA LEU A 417 -29.11 -56.89 29.70
C LEU A 417 -29.24 -55.96 30.95
N ILE A 418 -30.21 -55.03 30.84
CA ILE A 418 -31.25 -54.64 31.82
C ILE A 418 -30.90 -53.86 33.11
N ASN A 419 -31.45 -52.64 33.14
CA ASN A 419 -32.14 -51.86 34.20
C ASN A 419 -31.75 -51.99 35.68
N SER A 420 -31.51 -50.81 36.29
CA SER A 420 -32.38 -50.13 37.29
C SER A 420 -31.67 -49.58 38.54
N PHE A 421 -32.26 -48.50 39.06
CA PHE A 421 -32.26 -48.04 40.47
C PHE A 421 -31.08 -47.21 41.03
N ILE A 422 -31.29 -45.88 41.22
CA ILE A 422 -31.60 -45.21 42.52
C ILE A 422 -31.21 -43.70 42.58
N LYS A 423 -32.24 -42.88 42.84
CA LYS A 423 -32.38 -41.65 43.69
C LYS A 423 -31.37 -40.47 43.59
N ARG A 424 -31.88 -39.32 43.09
CA ARG A 424 -32.32 -38.08 43.83
C ARG A 424 -31.44 -37.53 44.99
N PRO A 425 -31.58 -36.24 45.40
CA PRO A 425 -31.06 -34.98 44.85
C PRO A 425 -30.34 -34.14 45.96
N CYS A 426 -29.92 -32.89 45.69
CA CYS A 426 -29.87 -31.70 46.60
C CYS A 426 -28.83 -30.67 46.09
N THR A 427 -29.22 -29.56 45.46
CA THR A 427 -29.70 -28.26 46.00
C THR A 427 -28.63 -27.38 46.65
N HIS A 428 -28.33 -26.24 46.00
CA HIS A 428 -28.30 -24.84 46.51
C HIS A 428 -27.70 -23.97 45.36
N PHE A 429 -28.22 -22.82 44.92
CA PHE A 429 -29.24 -21.90 45.43
C PHE A 429 -29.87 -21.13 44.24
N ARG A 430 -31.09 -20.63 44.45
CA ARG A 430 -31.98 -19.93 43.50
C ARG A 430 -31.76 -18.42 43.54
N SER A 431 -31.91 -17.79 42.36
CA SER A 431 -32.58 -16.52 42.05
C SER A 431 -32.85 -15.46 43.12
N PHE A 432 -32.67 -14.19 42.74
CA PHE A 432 -33.73 -13.18 42.89
C PHE A 432 -33.78 -12.26 41.65
N ILE A 433 -35.00 -12.12 41.12
CA ILE A 433 -35.47 -11.11 40.16
C ILE A 433 -36.39 -10.16 40.95
N ASN A 434 -36.49 -8.92 40.46
CA ASN A 434 -37.53 -7.87 40.61
C ASN A 434 -37.03 -6.64 41.38
N SER A 435 -37.11 -5.39 40.93
CA SER A 435 -37.83 -4.65 39.87
C SER A 435 -38.24 -3.32 40.53
N SER A 436 -38.11 -2.19 39.85
CA SER A 436 -39.16 -1.16 39.70
C SER A 436 -38.59 0.15 39.16
N CYS A 437 -39.33 0.65 38.17
CA CYS A 437 -39.19 1.91 37.46
C CYS A 437 -39.38 3.14 38.36
N LEU A 438 -38.97 4.32 37.89
CA LEU A 438 -39.89 5.46 37.67
C LEU A 438 -39.27 6.54 36.77
N PHE A 439 -40.12 7.02 35.86
CA PHE A 439 -39.98 8.12 34.91
C PHE A 439 -39.86 9.51 35.60
N ASN A 440 -39.10 10.46 35.03
CA ASN A 440 -39.68 11.68 34.46
C ASN A 440 -38.71 12.55 33.62
N LYS A 441 -39.15 12.80 32.38
CA LYS A 441 -39.09 14.01 31.52
C LYS A 441 -38.15 15.19 31.87
N SER A 442 -37.36 15.61 30.88
CA SER A 442 -37.31 17.02 30.45
C SER A 442 -36.96 17.16 28.97
N THR A 443 -37.96 17.57 28.21
CA THR A 443 -37.96 17.91 26.78
C THR A 443 -37.44 19.34 26.60
N THR A 444 -36.34 19.55 25.85
CA THR A 444 -36.13 20.75 25.01
C THR A 444 -34.79 20.66 24.28
N ARG A 445 -34.84 20.38 22.96
CA ARG A 445 -33.94 20.91 21.90
C ARG A 445 -34.26 20.21 20.58
N TYR A 446 -35.47 20.42 20.09
CA TYR A 446 -35.90 19.96 18.76
C TYR A 446 -36.58 21.12 18.04
N GLN A 447 -35.83 22.20 17.79
CA GLN A 447 -36.34 23.33 16.99
C GLN A 447 -35.25 24.23 16.37
N TYR A 448 -34.01 23.78 16.23
CA TYR A 448 -32.92 24.60 15.64
C TYR A 448 -32.18 23.97 14.45
N ARG A 449 -32.79 22.99 13.77
CA ARG A 449 -32.17 22.30 12.62
C ARG A 449 -33.02 22.25 11.34
N ARG A 450 -34.12 23.02 11.29
CA ARG A 450 -35.03 23.08 10.13
C ARG A 450 -34.97 24.40 9.35
N GLU A 451 -34.14 25.36 9.77
CA GLU A 451 -33.95 26.63 9.04
C GLU A 451 -32.64 26.73 8.24
N LEU A 452 -31.68 25.82 8.44
CA LEU A 452 -30.40 25.83 7.71
C LEU A 452 -30.52 25.26 6.28
N THR A 453 -31.43 24.31 6.03
CA THR A 453 -31.60 23.66 4.71
C THR A 453 -32.42 24.48 3.70
N LYS A 454 -33.10 25.56 4.12
CA LYS A 454 -33.78 26.50 3.19
C LYS A 454 -32.89 27.67 2.78
N ARG A 455 -31.88 28.02 3.58
CA ARG A 455 -30.96 29.14 3.30
C ARG A 455 -29.89 28.75 2.27
N GLU A 456 -29.37 27.53 2.35
CA GLU A 456 -28.41 26.97 1.37
C GLU A 456 -29.05 26.77 -0.02
N ALA A 457 -30.32 26.36 -0.08
CA ALA A 457 -31.06 26.21 -1.33
C ALA A 457 -31.34 27.56 -2.04
N ASN A 458 -31.52 28.66 -1.27
CA ASN A 458 -31.79 29.99 -1.82
C ASN A 458 -30.50 30.73 -2.24
N LEU A 459 -29.38 30.51 -1.55
CA LEU A 459 -28.06 31.04 -1.96
C LEU A 459 -27.55 30.38 -3.25
N HIS A 460 -27.85 29.09 -3.46
CA HIS A 460 -27.55 28.40 -4.72
C HIS A 460 -28.34 28.98 -5.92
N LYS A 461 -29.59 29.42 -5.68
CA LYS A 461 -30.46 30.03 -6.70
C LYS A 461 -29.94 31.40 -7.18
N GLN A 462 -29.36 32.20 -6.28
CA GLN A 462 -28.81 33.52 -6.63
C GLN A 462 -27.43 33.45 -7.33
N PHE A 463 -26.65 32.39 -7.10
CA PHE A 463 -25.40 32.16 -7.82
C PHE A 463 -25.63 31.66 -9.26
N ILE A 464 -26.64 30.79 -9.45
CA ILE A 464 -27.02 30.25 -10.78
C ILE A 464 -27.51 31.35 -11.72
N GLN A 465 -28.20 32.38 -11.22
CA GLN A 465 -28.84 33.39 -12.07
C GLN A 465 -27.85 34.38 -12.73
N ARG A 466 -26.59 34.45 -12.29
CA ARG A 466 -25.59 35.38 -12.86
C ARG A 466 -24.64 34.78 -13.89
N HIS A 467 -24.55 33.46 -14.04
CA HIS A 467 -23.55 32.80 -14.91
C HIS A 467 -24.14 31.75 -15.88
N MET A 468 -25.45 31.75 -16.11
CA MET A 468 -26.06 30.98 -17.20
C MET A 468 -25.97 31.74 -18.53
N ALA A 469 -24.79 31.75 -19.13
CA ALA A 469 -24.70 31.78 -20.59
C ALA A 469 -24.69 30.32 -21.06
N THR A 470 -25.83 29.85 -21.55
CA THR A 470 -25.98 28.57 -22.24
C THR A 470 -24.94 28.49 -23.36
N PRO A 471 -24.16 27.41 -23.53
CA PRO A 471 -23.55 27.14 -24.82
C PRO A 471 -24.69 26.71 -25.74
N MET A 472 -25.24 27.66 -26.48
CA MET A 472 -26.02 27.37 -27.67
C MET A 472 -25.12 26.55 -28.60
N SER A 473 -25.57 25.34 -28.94
CA SER A 473 -25.05 24.62 -30.11
C SER A 473 -25.17 25.56 -31.31
N ASP A 474 -24.04 25.94 -31.89
CA ASP A 474 -24.02 26.71 -33.12
C ASP A 474 -24.74 25.88 -34.21
N GLU A 475 -25.90 26.35 -34.68
CA GLU A 475 -26.77 25.64 -35.63
C GLU A 475 -26.02 25.27 -36.93
N ASN A 476 -24.96 26.02 -37.23
CA ASN A 476 -24.06 25.79 -38.36
C ASN A 476 -23.11 24.60 -38.14
N VAL A 477 -22.67 24.37 -36.90
CA VAL A 477 -21.84 23.22 -36.52
C VAL A 477 -22.68 21.95 -36.52
N GLU A 478 -23.93 22.02 -36.05
CA GLU A 478 -24.80 20.84 -36.02
C GLU A 478 -25.13 20.33 -37.44
N LYS A 479 -25.43 21.23 -38.40
CA LYS A 479 -25.62 20.87 -39.82
C LYS A 479 -24.38 20.25 -40.46
N LEU A 480 -23.17 20.66 -40.05
CA LEU A 480 -21.91 20.10 -40.55
C LEU A 480 -21.67 18.67 -40.05
N LEU A 481 -22.09 18.38 -38.81
CA LEU A 481 -21.88 17.08 -38.14
C LEU A 481 -22.99 16.06 -38.43
N GLU A 482 -24.18 16.51 -38.81
CA GLU A 482 -25.36 15.70 -39.13
C GLU A 482 -25.09 14.51 -40.08
N PRO A 483 -24.42 14.66 -41.25
CA PRO A 483 -24.15 13.52 -42.14
C PRO A 483 -23.22 12.48 -41.51
N PHE A 484 -22.28 12.89 -40.66
CA PHE A 484 -21.38 11.97 -39.96
C PHE A 484 -22.10 11.24 -38.82
N ARG A 485 -22.98 11.94 -38.09
CA ARG A 485 -23.86 11.34 -37.08
C ARG A 485 -24.83 10.33 -37.70
N ALA A 486 -25.44 10.66 -38.83
CA ALA A 486 -26.30 9.74 -39.57
C ALA A 486 -25.55 8.47 -40.00
N ALA A 487 -24.32 8.60 -40.50
CA ALA A 487 -23.49 7.46 -40.89
C ALA A 487 -23.12 6.57 -39.69
N VAL A 488 -22.80 7.15 -38.53
CA VAL A 488 -22.53 6.43 -37.28
C VAL A 488 -23.78 5.70 -36.79
N LYS A 489 -24.93 6.39 -36.78
CA LYS A 489 -26.22 5.83 -36.39
C LYS A 489 -26.62 4.62 -37.22
N VAL A 490 -26.56 4.72 -38.55
CA VAL A 490 -26.87 3.59 -39.47
C VAL A 490 -26.03 2.36 -39.14
N GLN A 491 -24.73 2.54 -38.90
CA GLN A 491 -23.86 1.42 -38.56
C GLN A 491 -24.12 0.89 -37.15
N GLY A 492 -24.43 1.78 -36.20
CA GLY A 492 -24.80 1.42 -34.83
C GLY A 492 -26.07 0.58 -34.78
N ASP A 493 -27.06 0.90 -35.62
CA ASP A 493 -28.30 0.16 -35.75
C ASP A 493 -28.08 -1.26 -36.31
N ILE A 494 -27.15 -1.43 -37.27
CA ILE A 494 -26.74 -2.75 -37.78
C ILE A 494 -26.13 -3.61 -36.67
N VAL A 495 -25.19 -3.05 -35.89
CA VAL A 495 -24.57 -3.75 -34.75
C VAL A 495 -25.60 -4.11 -33.69
N LYS A 496 -26.58 -3.23 -33.45
CA LYS A 496 -27.67 -3.49 -32.51
C LYS A 496 -28.57 -4.62 -32.98
N GLN A 497 -28.99 -4.64 -34.25
CA GLN A 497 -29.78 -5.74 -34.81
C GLN A 497 -29.04 -7.09 -34.75
N MET A 498 -27.73 -7.12 -35.01
CA MET A 498 -26.93 -8.33 -34.88
C MET A 498 -26.88 -8.84 -33.42
N LYS A 499 -26.86 -7.95 -32.43
CA LYS A 499 -26.94 -8.31 -31.00
C LYS A 499 -28.32 -8.84 -30.62
N ASP A 500 -29.39 -8.17 -31.07
CA ASP A 500 -30.77 -8.58 -30.80
C ASP A 500 -31.08 -9.97 -31.41
N ASN A 501 -30.38 -10.34 -32.50
CA ASN A 501 -30.43 -11.66 -33.13
C ASN A 501 -29.51 -12.72 -32.49
N ASN A 502 -28.88 -12.45 -31.35
CA ASN A 502 -27.96 -13.37 -30.65
C ASN A 502 -26.78 -13.88 -31.51
N VAL A 503 -26.28 -13.06 -32.45
CA VAL A 503 -25.08 -13.41 -33.23
C VAL A 503 -23.88 -13.55 -32.29
N ASN A 504 -23.10 -14.64 -32.47
CA ASN A 504 -21.94 -14.91 -31.63
C ASN A 504 -20.94 -13.75 -31.69
N LYS A 505 -20.46 -13.27 -30.53
CA LYS A 505 -19.47 -12.18 -30.45
C LYS A 505 -18.17 -12.50 -31.17
N ASP A 506 -17.87 -13.78 -31.38
CA ASP A 506 -16.69 -14.22 -32.11
C ASP A 506 -16.86 -14.30 -33.63
N ASP A 507 -18.07 -14.07 -34.14
CA ASP A 507 -18.38 -14.08 -35.56
C ASP A 507 -17.61 -12.99 -36.32
N ALA A 508 -17.06 -13.35 -37.48
CA ALA A 508 -16.28 -12.45 -38.32
C ALA A 508 -17.11 -11.28 -38.85
N GLU A 509 -18.39 -11.51 -39.19
CA GLU A 509 -19.29 -10.46 -39.68
C GLU A 509 -19.65 -9.46 -38.56
N PHE A 510 -19.85 -9.96 -37.35
CA PHE A 510 -20.10 -9.13 -36.17
C PHE A 510 -18.90 -8.25 -35.82
N LYS A 511 -17.69 -8.85 -35.86
CA LYS A 511 -16.42 -8.12 -35.67
C LYS A 511 -16.23 -7.05 -36.74
N GLN A 512 -16.56 -7.35 -37.99
CA GLN A 512 -16.47 -6.40 -39.10
C GLN A 512 -17.46 -5.23 -38.95
N ALA A 513 -18.71 -5.51 -38.57
CA ALA A 513 -19.73 -4.47 -38.36
C ALA A 513 -19.36 -3.52 -37.21
N ILE A 514 -18.78 -4.04 -36.12
CA ILE A 514 -18.24 -3.24 -35.00
C ILE A 514 -17.04 -2.40 -35.44
N ASN A 515 -16.14 -2.98 -36.25
CA ASN A 515 -14.96 -2.26 -36.74
C ASN A 515 -15.36 -1.06 -37.59
N GLU A 516 -16.35 -1.25 -38.47
CA GLU A 516 -16.89 -0.16 -39.29
C GLU A 516 -17.59 0.92 -38.44
N LEU A 517 -18.25 0.53 -37.34
CA LEU A 517 -18.81 1.49 -36.39
C LEU A 517 -17.71 2.34 -35.73
N LYS A 518 -16.60 1.74 -35.30
CA LYS A 518 -15.44 2.46 -34.73
C LYS A 518 -14.87 3.48 -35.73
N ILE A 519 -14.72 3.12 -37.00
CA ILE A 519 -14.21 4.01 -38.05
C ILE A 519 -15.10 5.25 -38.19
N ARG A 520 -16.42 5.05 -38.31
CA ARG A 520 -17.37 6.15 -38.47
C ARG A 520 -17.38 7.06 -37.24
N LYS A 521 -17.23 6.50 -36.03
CA LYS A 521 -17.10 7.27 -34.78
C LYS A 521 -15.85 8.13 -34.74
N LYS A 522 -14.67 7.55 -35.02
CA LYS A 522 -13.40 8.30 -35.04
C LYS A 522 -13.48 9.48 -36.02
N LYS A 523 -14.07 9.24 -37.19
CA LYS A 523 -14.29 10.30 -38.19
C LYS A 523 -15.22 11.40 -37.70
N LEU A 524 -16.27 11.05 -36.95
CA LEU A 524 -17.16 12.02 -36.33
C LEU A 524 -16.47 12.80 -35.21
N GLU A 525 -15.70 12.14 -34.34
CA GLU A 525 -14.92 12.77 -33.27
C GLU A 525 -13.89 13.78 -33.83
N ASP A 526 -13.20 13.41 -34.91
CA ASP A 526 -12.27 14.30 -35.62
C ASP A 526 -12.98 15.55 -36.18
N GLN A 527 -14.21 15.40 -36.69
CA GLN A 527 -14.98 16.52 -37.22
C GLN A 527 -15.56 17.40 -36.09
N ILE A 528 -16.00 16.79 -34.99
CA ILE A 528 -16.39 17.51 -33.77
C ILE A 528 -15.20 18.33 -33.28
N ALA A 529 -14.01 17.75 -33.17
CA ALA A 529 -12.81 18.45 -32.74
C ALA A 529 -12.42 19.63 -33.66
N LYS A 530 -12.69 19.53 -34.98
CA LYS A 530 -12.47 20.62 -35.93
C LYS A 530 -13.53 21.73 -35.87
N ALA A 531 -14.76 21.38 -35.52
CA ALA A 531 -15.90 22.28 -35.53
C ALA A 531 -16.15 22.98 -34.18
N MET A 532 -15.55 22.51 -33.09
CA MET A 532 -15.63 23.17 -31.80
C MET A 532 -14.81 24.48 -31.80
N PRO A 533 -15.33 25.57 -31.20
CA PRO A 533 -14.53 26.78 -30.97
C PRO A 533 -13.30 26.41 -30.13
N LYS A 534 -12.14 27.03 -30.41
CA LYS A 534 -10.97 26.94 -29.56
C LYS A 534 -11.35 27.47 -28.17
N GLU A 535 -11.70 26.57 -27.25
CA GLU A 535 -11.80 26.87 -25.83
C GLU A 535 -10.53 27.61 -25.39
N GLU A 536 -10.63 28.50 -24.39
CA GLU A 536 -9.45 29.08 -23.73
C GLU A 536 -8.51 27.94 -23.32
N SER A 537 -7.50 27.69 -24.16
CA SER A 537 -6.58 26.58 -23.98
C SER A 537 -5.71 26.94 -22.79
N ILE A 538 -5.82 26.17 -21.72
CA ILE A 538 -4.96 26.34 -20.54
C ILE A 538 -3.51 26.18 -21.00
N ASP A 539 -2.65 27.12 -20.61
CA ASP A 539 -1.22 27.03 -20.85
C ASP A 539 -0.61 25.99 -19.91
N ARG A 540 -0.67 24.72 -20.33
CA ARG A 540 -0.15 23.56 -19.58
C ARG A 540 1.32 23.75 -19.21
N LEU A 541 2.13 24.33 -20.08
CA LEU A 541 3.56 24.52 -19.83
C LEU A 541 3.79 25.50 -18.68
N LYS A 542 3.07 26.63 -18.65
CA LYS A 542 3.12 27.57 -17.51
C LYS A 542 2.61 26.94 -16.22
N MET A 543 1.57 26.11 -16.28
CA MET A 543 1.06 25.40 -15.11
C MET A 543 2.08 24.40 -14.56
N GLU A 544 2.68 23.57 -15.43
CA GLU A 544 3.70 22.60 -15.04
C GLU A 544 4.96 23.27 -14.49
N ASP A 545 5.38 24.41 -15.07
CA ASP A 545 6.46 25.23 -14.49
C ASP A 545 6.11 25.66 -13.07
N LEU A 546 4.90 26.20 -12.85
CA LEU A 546 4.48 26.62 -11.52
C LEU A 546 4.50 25.45 -10.52
N LEU A 547 3.94 24.30 -10.92
CA LEU A 547 3.87 23.10 -10.08
C LEU A 547 5.28 22.62 -9.69
N LYS A 548 6.23 22.60 -10.63
CA LYS A 548 7.63 22.21 -10.37
C LYS A 548 8.38 23.26 -9.55
N ARG A 549 8.34 24.53 -9.97
CA ARG A 549 9.04 25.66 -9.32
C ARG A 549 8.58 25.88 -7.88
N ARG A 550 7.33 25.54 -7.57
CA ARG A 550 6.78 25.58 -6.21
C ARG A 550 6.73 24.25 -5.48
N PHE A 551 7.31 23.22 -6.08
CA PHE A 551 7.43 21.90 -5.51
C PHE A 551 6.09 21.34 -5.00
N PHE A 552 5.08 21.36 -5.88
CA PHE A 552 3.86 20.59 -5.70
C PHE A 552 4.15 19.11 -5.92
N TYR A 553 4.79 18.78 -7.04
CA TYR A 553 5.42 17.49 -7.28
C TYR A 553 6.62 17.67 -8.20
N ASP A 554 7.52 16.70 -8.21
CA ASP A 554 8.62 16.61 -9.17
C ASP A 554 8.93 15.14 -9.50
N GLN A 555 9.75 14.89 -10.52
CA GLN A 555 10.14 13.54 -10.91
C GLN A 555 10.98 12.87 -9.81
N SER A 556 10.58 11.66 -9.41
CA SER A 556 11.32 10.91 -8.38
C SER A 556 12.73 10.61 -8.87
N PHE A 557 13.70 10.76 -7.96
CA PHE A 557 15.13 10.54 -8.24
C PHE A 557 15.71 11.46 -9.33
N SER A 558 15.19 12.69 -9.48
CA SER A 558 15.60 13.64 -10.54
C SER A 558 17.12 13.89 -10.58
N ILE A 559 17.80 13.98 -9.44
CA ILE A 559 19.27 14.15 -9.37
C ILE A 559 20.06 12.92 -9.89
N TYR A 560 19.41 11.77 -10.05
CA TYR A 560 19.94 10.53 -10.63
C TYR A 560 19.49 10.31 -12.08
N GLY A 561 18.88 11.32 -12.71
CA GLY A 561 18.33 11.23 -14.07
C GLY A 561 16.82 10.96 -14.13
N GLY A 562 16.19 10.70 -12.98
CA GLY A 562 14.75 10.51 -12.86
C GLY A 562 14.25 9.14 -13.36
N VAL A 563 13.11 8.68 -12.83
CA VAL A 563 12.41 7.49 -13.33
C VAL A 563 11.05 7.88 -13.88
N ASN A 564 10.78 7.56 -15.15
CA ASN A 564 9.50 7.88 -15.77
C ASN A 564 8.35 7.14 -15.09
N GLY A 565 7.27 7.88 -14.81
CA GLY A 565 6.09 7.35 -14.10
C GLY A 565 6.24 7.28 -12.58
N LEU A 566 7.34 7.77 -11.99
CA LEU A 566 7.48 7.94 -10.54
C LEU A 566 7.62 9.43 -10.21
N TYR A 567 6.84 9.90 -9.24
CA TYR A 567 6.80 11.30 -8.84
C TYR A 567 6.76 11.45 -7.32
N ASP A 568 7.56 12.40 -6.82
CA ASP A 568 7.59 12.78 -5.42
C ASP A 568 6.69 14.01 -5.23
N TYR A 569 5.78 13.96 -4.26
CA TYR A 569 4.99 15.13 -3.88
C TYR A 569 5.80 16.00 -2.91
N GLY A 570 6.01 17.27 -3.26
CA GLY A 570 6.63 18.24 -2.35
C GLY A 570 5.65 18.77 -1.31
N PRO A 571 6.04 19.73 -0.46
CA PRO A 571 5.22 20.14 0.68
C PRO A 571 3.80 20.62 0.32
N MET A 572 3.64 21.32 -0.81
CA MET A 572 2.31 21.78 -1.26
C MET A 572 1.45 20.61 -1.75
N GLY A 573 2.04 19.69 -2.55
CA GLY A 573 1.33 18.52 -3.05
C GLY A 573 0.92 17.55 -1.95
N CYS A 574 1.80 17.31 -0.97
CA CYS A 574 1.50 16.50 0.21
C CYS A 574 0.34 17.08 1.02
N ALA A 575 0.33 18.39 1.28
CA ALA A 575 -0.75 19.03 2.02
C ALA A 575 -2.09 18.96 1.27
N ILE A 576 -2.10 19.20 -0.05
CA ILE A 576 -3.31 19.09 -0.87
C ILE A 576 -3.81 17.65 -0.90
N LYS A 577 -2.92 16.67 -1.11
CA LYS A 577 -3.26 15.24 -1.10
C LYS A 577 -3.86 14.83 0.24
N ALA A 578 -3.25 15.23 1.34
CA ALA A 578 -3.75 14.95 2.69
C ALA A 578 -5.14 15.56 2.92
N ASN A 579 -5.35 16.82 2.54
CA ASN A 579 -6.65 17.49 2.66
C ASN A 579 -7.72 16.81 1.80
N MET A 580 -7.38 16.44 0.56
CA MET A 580 -8.30 15.73 -0.36
C MET A 580 -8.69 14.37 0.19
N LEU A 581 -7.73 13.58 0.71
CA LEU A 581 -8.00 12.28 1.33
C LEU A 581 -8.81 12.42 2.62
N SER A 582 -8.54 13.45 3.43
CA SER A 582 -9.34 13.73 4.63
C SER A 582 -10.78 14.09 4.27
N GLU A 583 -10.98 14.88 3.21
CA GLU A 583 -12.31 15.19 2.72
C GLU A 583 -12.99 13.97 2.11
N TRP A 584 -12.26 13.11 1.40
CA TRP A 584 -12.79 11.86 0.87
C TRP A 584 -13.27 10.93 2.01
N ARG A 585 -12.48 10.78 3.08
CA ARG A 585 -12.90 10.06 4.30
C ARG A 585 -14.18 10.64 4.88
N ARG A 586 -14.27 11.97 5.01
CA ARG A 586 -15.47 12.62 5.52
C ARG A 586 -16.69 12.41 4.61
N HIS A 587 -16.46 12.49 3.29
CA HIS A 587 -17.52 12.42 2.29
C HIS A 587 -18.04 11.01 2.04
N PHE A 588 -17.20 9.97 2.17
CA PHE A 588 -17.63 8.59 1.91
C PHE A 588 -17.65 7.76 3.20
N ILE A 589 -16.50 7.60 3.85
CA ILE A 589 -16.36 6.71 5.02
C ILE A 589 -17.25 7.18 6.19
N LEU A 590 -17.15 8.44 6.61
CA LEU A 590 -17.92 8.94 7.75
C LEU A 590 -19.41 9.05 7.45
N GLU A 591 -19.77 9.49 6.25
CA GLU A 591 -21.19 9.69 5.88
C GLU A 591 -21.93 8.36 5.71
N GLU A 592 -21.27 7.33 5.16
CA GLU A 592 -21.87 6.01 4.96
C GLU A 592 -21.50 4.98 6.03
N GLN A 593 -20.73 5.37 7.05
CA GLN A 593 -20.22 4.48 8.10
C GLN A 593 -19.48 3.26 7.52
N MET A 594 -18.64 3.50 6.51
CA MET A 594 -17.90 2.44 5.83
C MET A 594 -16.80 1.87 6.72
N LEU A 595 -16.50 0.59 6.51
CA LEU A 595 -15.44 -0.12 7.21
C LEU A 595 -14.10 0.13 6.51
N GLU A 596 -13.36 1.15 6.95
CA GLU A 596 -12.01 1.43 6.43
C GLU A 596 -11.02 0.34 6.90
N VAL A 597 -10.30 -0.27 5.96
CA VAL A 597 -9.24 -1.26 6.23
C VAL A 597 -7.93 -0.87 5.55
N ASP A 598 -6.81 -1.32 6.11
CA ASP A 598 -5.48 -1.17 5.51
C ASP A 598 -4.83 -2.54 5.31
N CYS A 599 -4.84 -3.00 4.06
CA CYS A 599 -4.27 -4.28 3.63
C CYS A 599 -2.85 -4.10 3.07
N SER A 600 -2.04 -5.16 3.08
CA SER A 600 -0.68 -5.15 2.54
C SER A 600 -0.63 -4.81 1.04
N MET A 601 0.48 -4.20 0.61
CA MET A 601 0.77 -3.98 -0.82
C MET A 601 1.34 -5.22 -1.48
N LEU A 602 2.14 -6.00 -0.74
CA LEU A 602 2.66 -7.29 -1.17
C LEU A 602 1.53 -8.31 -1.20
N THR A 603 1.34 -8.94 -2.35
CA THR A 603 0.25 -9.87 -2.62
C THR A 603 0.80 -11.17 -3.20
N PRO A 604 0.53 -12.33 -2.57
CA PRO A 604 0.92 -13.62 -3.12
C PRO A 604 0.31 -13.89 -4.49
N GLU A 605 1.05 -14.56 -5.38
CA GLU A 605 0.62 -14.84 -6.76
C GLU A 605 -0.76 -15.53 -6.83
N ILE A 606 -1.07 -16.44 -5.90
CA ILE A 606 -2.35 -17.17 -5.89
C ILE A 606 -3.58 -16.26 -5.81
N VAL A 607 -3.48 -15.13 -5.10
CA VAL A 607 -4.59 -14.16 -4.93
C VAL A 607 -4.83 -13.41 -6.25
N LEU A 608 -3.76 -13.01 -6.93
CA LEU A 608 -3.84 -12.31 -8.22
C LEU A 608 -4.16 -13.26 -9.38
N LYS A 609 -3.88 -14.56 -9.21
CA LYS A 609 -4.34 -15.60 -10.12
C LYS A 609 -5.83 -15.85 -9.96
N ALA A 610 -6.33 -15.92 -8.72
CA ALA A 610 -7.76 -16.07 -8.44
C ALA A 610 -8.60 -14.92 -9.03
N SER A 611 -8.15 -13.67 -8.86
CA SER A 611 -8.82 -12.50 -9.46
C SER A 611 -8.69 -12.42 -10.99
N GLY A 612 -7.77 -13.20 -11.59
CA GLY A 612 -7.52 -13.24 -13.04
C GLY A 612 -6.53 -12.18 -13.54
N HIS A 613 -5.90 -11.40 -12.65
CA HIS A 613 -4.88 -10.43 -13.02
C HIS A 613 -3.67 -11.11 -13.66
N VAL A 614 -3.16 -12.21 -13.09
CA VAL A 614 -1.97 -12.90 -13.64
C VAL A 614 -2.13 -13.29 -15.11
N ASP A 615 -3.33 -13.71 -15.50
CA ASP A 615 -3.59 -14.20 -16.86
C ASP A 615 -3.97 -13.09 -17.86
N ARG A 616 -4.35 -11.89 -17.38
CA ARG A 616 -4.92 -10.82 -18.21
C ARG A 616 -4.17 -9.48 -18.16
N PHE A 617 -3.32 -9.25 -17.16
CA PHE A 617 -2.54 -8.01 -17.02
C PHE A 617 -1.23 -8.07 -17.85
N ALA A 618 -1.35 -8.35 -19.14
CA ALA A 618 -0.20 -8.33 -20.03
C ALA A 618 -0.47 -7.49 -21.29
N ASP A 619 0.48 -6.60 -21.58
CA ASP A 619 0.51 -5.82 -22.82
C ASP A 619 1.67 -6.30 -23.70
N PHE A 620 1.55 -6.13 -25.02
CA PHE A 620 2.69 -6.38 -25.91
C PHE A 620 3.63 -5.17 -25.91
N MET A 621 4.92 -5.42 -25.69
CA MET A 621 5.99 -4.43 -25.78
C MET A 621 6.98 -4.76 -26.89
N VAL A 622 7.55 -3.72 -27.48
CA VAL A 622 8.71 -3.79 -28.38
C VAL A 622 9.86 -2.97 -27.80
N LYS A 623 11.09 -3.33 -28.12
CA LYS A 623 12.29 -2.65 -27.62
C LYS A 623 13.14 -2.10 -28.76
N ASP A 624 13.70 -0.92 -28.57
CA ASP A 624 14.82 -0.46 -29.39
C ASP A 624 16.00 -1.42 -29.24
N VAL A 625 16.45 -2.02 -30.34
CA VAL A 625 17.50 -3.06 -30.33
C VAL A 625 18.86 -2.51 -29.85
N LYS A 626 19.11 -1.20 -29.95
CA LYS A 626 20.37 -0.58 -29.50
C LYS A 626 20.30 0.02 -28.12
N THR A 627 19.24 0.76 -27.80
CA THR A 627 19.13 1.48 -26.51
C THR A 627 18.42 0.68 -25.42
N GLY A 628 17.64 -0.34 -25.80
CA GLY A 628 16.79 -1.09 -24.89
C GLY A 628 15.53 -0.35 -24.44
N GLU A 629 15.27 0.86 -24.97
CA GLU A 629 14.07 1.62 -24.66
C GLU A 629 12.81 0.83 -25.07
N CYS A 630 11.83 0.74 -24.18
CA CYS A 630 10.63 -0.06 -24.37
C CYS A 630 9.45 0.81 -24.80
N PHE A 631 8.69 0.33 -25.78
CA PHE A 631 7.46 0.95 -26.26
C PHE A 631 6.32 -0.06 -26.20
N ARG A 632 5.11 0.42 -25.90
CA ARG A 632 3.91 -0.41 -26.03
C ARG A 632 3.60 -0.60 -27.51
N ALA A 633 3.43 -1.84 -27.96
CA ALA A 633 3.39 -2.18 -29.38
C ALA A 633 2.15 -1.58 -30.07
N ASP A 634 0.98 -1.68 -29.43
CA ASP A 634 -0.29 -1.10 -29.90
C ASP A 634 -0.17 0.42 -30.15
N HIS A 635 0.26 1.19 -29.16
CA HIS A 635 0.41 2.63 -29.24
C HIS A 635 1.46 3.05 -30.27
N LEU A 636 2.53 2.27 -30.41
CA LEU A 636 3.57 2.55 -31.40
C LEU A 636 3.00 2.39 -32.82
N ILE A 637 2.22 1.33 -33.04
CA ILE A 637 1.52 1.09 -34.30
C ILE A 637 0.53 2.22 -34.56
N GLU A 638 -0.35 2.54 -33.61
CA GLU A 638 -1.35 3.60 -33.75
C GLU A 638 -0.72 4.95 -34.10
N ALA A 639 0.27 5.39 -33.32
CA ALA A 639 0.92 6.68 -33.53
C ALA A 639 1.63 6.75 -34.89
N HIS A 640 2.24 5.64 -35.34
CA HIS A 640 2.90 5.58 -36.63
C HIS A 640 1.88 5.67 -37.79
N LEU A 641 0.79 4.92 -37.69
CA LEU A 641 -0.29 4.90 -38.69
C LEU A 641 -1.00 6.25 -38.79
N GLU A 642 -1.30 6.90 -37.66
CA GLU A 642 -1.89 8.24 -37.65
C GLU A 642 -0.97 9.30 -38.26
N ARG A 643 0.34 9.18 -38.04
CA ARG A 643 1.34 10.05 -38.67
C ARG A 643 1.36 9.86 -40.19
N LEU A 644 1.22 8.63 -40.68
CA LEU A 644 1.11 8.34 -42.12
C LEU A 644 -0.18 8.91 -42.72
N LEU A 645 -1.31 8.85 -42.01
CA LEU A 645 -2.58 9.47 -42.46
C LEU A 645 -2.50 11.00 -42.60
N LYS A 646 -1.62 11.65 -41.83
CA LYS A 646 -1.38 13.10 -41.87
C LYS A 646 -0.30 13.51 -42.89
N ALA A 647 0.40 12.54 -43.49
CA ALA A 647 1.44 12.80 -44.49
C ALA A 647 0.82 13.23 -45.83
N LYS A 648 1.47 14.15 -46.55
CA LYS A 648 0.94 14.76 -47.78
C LYS A 648 1.02 13.84 -49.01
N ASP A 649 1.79 12.77 -48.90
CA ASP A 649 2.26 11.87 -49.97
C ASP A 649 1.65 10.45 -49.88
N ILE A 650 0.60 10.26 -49.07
CA ILE A 650 -0.09 8.97 -48.94
C ILE A 650 -1.06 8.71 -50.12
N THR A 651 -1.01 7.49 -50.69
CA THR A 651 -1.96 7.07 -51.73
C THR A 651 -3.35 6.78 -51.17
N ALA A 652 -4.39 6.92 -51.99
CA ALA A 652 -5.77 6.67 -51.58
C ALA A 652 -5.99 5.23 -51.11
N GLU A 653 -5.33 4.24 -51.73
CA GLU A 653 -5.42 2.84 -51.28
C GLU A 653 -4.78 2.63 -49.90
N LYS A 654 -3.56 3.15 -49.68
CA LYS A 654 -2.89 3.05 -48.37
C LYS A 654 -3.65 3.78 -47.27
N LYS A 655 -4.28 4.90 -47.59
CA LYS A 655 -5.12 5.63 -46.65
C LYS A 655 -6.32 4.79 -46.20
N ALA A 656 -7.02 4.16 -47.14
CA ALA A 656 -8.14 3.27 -46.85
C ALA A 656 -7.72 2.00 -46.08
N GLU A 657 -6.54 1.46 -46.38
CA GLU A 657 -5.95 0.33 -45.65
C GLU A 657 -5.67 0.71 -44.18
N ILE A 658 -4.98 1.82 -43.94
CA ILE A 658 -4.66 2.29 -42.59
C ILE A 658 -5.93 2.63 -41.79
N GLU A 659 -6.93 3.25 -42.43
CA GLU A 659 -8.22 3.54 -41.81
C GLU A 659 -8.99 2.25 -41.39
N ARG A 660 -8.77 1.12 -42.09
CA ARG A 660 -9.31 -0.19 -41.70
C ARG A 660 -8.52 -0.87 -40.58
N LEU A 661 -7.21 -0.66 -40.55
CA LEU A 661 -6.27 -1.34 -39.66
C LEU A 661 -6.21 -0.71 -38.26
N LEU A 662 -6.24 0.63 -38.15
CA LEU A 662 -6.17 1.38 -36.88
C LEU A 662 -7.11 0.86 -35.77
N PRO A 663 -8.41 0.61 -36.02
CA PRO A 663 -9.31 0.14 -34.96
C PRO A 663 -9.19 -1.36 -34.62
N GLN A 664 -8.38 -2.11 -35.39
CA GLN A 664 -8.05 -3.52 -35.14
C GLN A 664 -6.83 -3.67 -34.21
N VAL A 665 -6.02 -2.62 -34.05
CA VAL A 665 -4.74 -2.67 -33.31
C VAL A 665 -4.92 -3.15 -31.87
N ASP A 666 -5.95 -2.68 -31.15
CA ASP A 666 -6.28 -3.11 -29.78
C ASP A 666 -6.50 -4.63 -29.64
N ASN A 667 -6.91 -5.29 -30.72
CA ASN A 667 -7.26 -6.72 -30.73
C ASN A 667 -6.16 -7.60 -31.34
N MET A 668 -5.07 -7.00 -31.83
CA MET A 668 -3.97 -7.74 -32.44
C MET A 668 -3.21 -8.54 -31.38
N LYS A 669 -2.79 -9.76 -31.73
CA LYS A 669 -1.86 -10.53 -30.90
C LYS A 669 -0.43 -10.25 -31.35
N GLY A 670 0.55 -10.66 -30.55
CA GLY A 670 1.98 -10.47 -30.85
C GLY A 670 2.39 -10.74 -32.30
N PRO A 671 2.00 -11.88 -32.91
CA PRO A 671 2.31 -12.17 -34.31
C PRO A 671 1.67 -11.21 -35.32
N ASP A 672 0.42 -10.80 -35.08
CA ASP A 672 -0.29 -9.85 -35.95
C ASP A 672 0.36 -8.46 -35.85
N MET A 673 0.70 -8.04 -34.63
CA MET A 673 1.45 -6.79 -34.39
C MET A 673 2.82 -6.81 -35.05
N GLN A 674 3.52 -7.94 -35.03
CA GLN A 674 4.81 -8.10 -35.69
C GLN A 674 4.69 -7.92 -37.20
N GLN A 675 3.70 -8.55 -37.83
CA GLN A 675 3.45 -8.39 -39.27
C GLN A 675 3.19 -6.93 -39.64
N VAL A 676 2.40 -6.20 -38.85
CA VAL A 676 2.13 -4.78 -39.08
C VAL A 676 3.39 -3.93 -38.93
N ILE A 677 4.20 -4.18 -37.90
CA ILE A 677 5.47 -3.48 -37.67
C ILE A 677 6.43 -3.69 -38.85
N GLU A 678 6.53 -4.92 -39.35
CA GLU A 678 7.37 -5.27 -40.50
C GLU A 678 6.85 -4.68 -41.82
N GLN A 679 5.54 -4.79 -42.07
CA GLN A 679 4.86 -4.26 -43.26
C GLN A 679 5.07 -2.76 -43.41
N TYR A 680 4.91 -2.01 -42.33
CA TYR A 680 5.08 -0.54 -42.31
C TYR A 680 6.51 -0.11 -41.97
N LYS A 681 7.45 -1.05 -41.84
CA LYS A 681 8.87 -0.80 -41.52
C LYS A 681 9.04 0.15 -40.33
N MET A 682 8.26 -0.08 -39.28
CA MET A 682 8.23 0.80 -38.11
C MET A 682 9.54 0.73 -37.34
N LYS A 683 9.99 1.89 -36.84
CA LYS A 683 11.24 2.04 -36.09
C LYS A 683 10.99 2.79 -34.79
N SER A 684 11.96 2.77 -33.89
CA SER A 684 11.93 3.55 -32.65
C SER A 684 11.66 5.04 -32.95
N PRO A 685 10.63 5.67 -32.35
CA PRO A 685 10.24 7.04 -32.65
C PRO A 685 11.26 8.08 -32.16
N VAL A 686 12.18 7.70 -31.27
CA VAL A 686 13.17 8.61 -30.66
C VAL A 686 14.51 8.54 -31.40
N THR A 687 14.98 7.33 -31.70
CA THR A 687 16.33 7.06 -32.21
C THR A 687 16.35 6.60 -33.67
N ASN A 688 15.18 6.24 -34.22
CA ASN A 688 15.02 5.62 -35.53
C ASN A 688 15.79 4.29 -35.70
N ASN A 689 16.06 3.58 -34.61
CA ASN A 689 16.62 2.23 -34.62
C ASN A 689 15.54 1.16 -34.89
N ASP A 690 15.98 -0.05 -35.25
CA ASP A 690 15.09 -1.20 -35.41
C ASP A 690 14.50 -1.65 -34.06
N LEU A 691 13.31 -2.24 -34.13
CA LEU A 691 12.53 -2.71 -32.98
C LEU A 691 12.64 -4.23 -32.84
N SER A 692 12.59 -4.73 -31.60
CA SER A 692 12.45 -6.16 -31.32
C SER A 692 11.06 -6.66 -31.69
N GLU A 693 10.88 -7.98 -31.71
CA GLU A 693 9.57 -8.61 -31.81
C GLU A 693 8.67 -8.20 -30.62
N PRO A 694 7.33 -8.11 -30.81
CA PRO A 694 6.38 -7.86 -29.74
C PRO A 694 6.35 -8.99 -28.72
N VAL A 695 6.69 -8.70 -27.46
CA VAL A 695 6.70 -9.66 -26.36
C VAL A 695 5.64 -9.29 -25.33
N ALA A 696 4.90 -10.27 -24.83
CA ALA A 696 3.95 -10.06 -23.74
C ALA A 696 4.69 -9.66 -22.45
N PHE A 697 4.28 -8.55 -21.86
CA PHE A 697 4.87 -7.95 -20.67
C PHE A 697 3.84 -7.84 -19.57
N ASN A 698 4.11 -8.45 -18.43
CA ASN A 698 3.24 -8.35 -17.26
C ASN A 698 3.31 -6.93 -16.67
N LEU A 699 2.15 -6.29 -16.56
CA LEU A 699 2.01 -4.94 -16.00
C LEU A 699 2.03 -4.92 -14.47
N MET A 700 2.21 -6.05 -13.80
CA MET A 700 2.37 -6.11 -12.34
C MET A 700 3.86 -6.17 -11.97
N PHE A 701 4.25 -5.45 -10.93
CA PHE A 701 5.60 -5.56 -10.37
C PHE A 701 5.75 -6.87 -9.60
N ALA A 702 6.47 -7.83 -10.18
CA ALA A 702 6.78 -9.10 -9.53
C ALA A 702 7.88 -8.94 -8.47
N THR A 703 7.79 -9.73 -7.41
CA THR A 703 8.80 -9.83 -6.35
C THR A 703 8.79 -11.23 -5.73
N LEU A 704 9.79 -11.52 -4.90
CA LEU A 704 9.91 -12.77 -4.15
C LEU A 704 9.70 -12.49 -2.66
N ILE A 705 8.76 -13.21 -2.05
CA ILE A 705 8.44 -13.07 -0.63
C ILE A 705 9.26 -14.11 0.16
N GLY A 706 10.08 -13.61 1.10
CA GLY A 706 10.95 -14.42 1.94
C GLY A 706 12.32 -14.73 1.30
N PRO A 707 13.32 -15.12 2.12
CA PRO A 707 14.72 -15.24 1.69
C PRO A 707 14.99 -16.45 0.78
N THR A 708 14.12 -17.47 0.79
CA THR A 708 14.26 -18.67 -0.05
C THR A 708 13.76 -18.45 -1.48
N GLY A 709 13.03 -17.35 -1.73
CA GLY A 709 12.42 -17.06 -3.03
C GLY A 709 11.32 -18.02 -3.46
N GLN A 710 10.85 -18.90 -2.57
CA GLN A 710 9.86 -19.93 -2.91
C GLN A 710 8.45 -19.36 -3.11
N LEU A 711 8.12 -18.24 -2.44
CA LEU A 711 6.81 -17.61 -2.55
C LEU A 711 6.88 -16.43 -3.51
N LYS A 712 6.40 -16.63 -4.74
CA LYS A 712 6.26 -15.54 -5.71
C LYS A 712 5.11 -14.62 -5.32
N GLY A 713 5.37 -13.32 -5.39
CA GLY A 713 4.39 -12.28 -5.10
C GLY A 713 4.46 -11.14 -6.10
N TYR A 714 3.53 -10.21 -5.97
CA TYR A 714 3.51 -8.97 -6.73
C TYR A 714 3.17 -7.82 -5.80
N LEU A 715 3.50 -6.60 -6.23
CA LEU A 715 2.84 -5.42 -5.70
C LEU A 715 1.43 -5.34 -6.29
N ARG A 716 0.43 -5.07 -5.44
CA ARG A 716 -0.97 -5.05 -5.85
C ARG A 716 -1.24 -4.02 -6.97
N PRO A 717 -2.00 -4.37 -8.03
CA PRO A 717 -2.39 -3.44 -9.09
C PRO A 717 -3.61 -2.57 -8.74
N GLU A 718 -4.33 -2.94 -7.68
CA GLU A 718 -5.52 -2.30 -7.11
C GLU A 718 -5.60 -2.61 -5.60
N THR A 719 -6.44 -1.91 -4.84
CA THR A 719 -6.65 -2.13 -3.40
C THR A 719 -7.84 -3.06 -3.09
N ALA A 720 -8.79 -3.20 -4.02
CA ALA A 720 -10.00 -4.03 -3.94
C ALA A 720 -9.78 -5.44 -3.37
N GLN A 721 -8.74 -6.14 -3.83
CA GLN A 721 -8.43 -7.52 -3.45
C GLN A 721 -8.27 -7.71 -1.94
N GLY A 722 -7.74 -6.71 -1.23
CA GLY A 722 -7.61 -6.75 0.23
C GLY A 722 -8.95 -6.81 0.96
N MET A 723 -9.97 -6.12 0.43
CA MET A 723 -11.32 -6.11 0.98
C MET A 723 -12.05 -7.42 0.67
N PHE A 724 -11.89 -7.98 -0.53
CA PHE A 724 -12.49 -9.28 -0.89
C PHE A 724 -11.98 -10.44 -0.03
N VAL A 725 -10.66 -10.54 0.19
CA VAL A 725 -10.10 -11.62 1.02
C VAL A 725 -10.50 -11.50 2.50
N ASN A 726 -10.85 -10.29 2.95
CA ASN A 726 -11.34 -10.02 4.30
C ASN A 726 -12.87 -9.98 4.41
N PHE A 727 -13.61 -10.30 3.34
CA PHE A 727 -15.07 -10.18 3.29
C PHE A 727 -15.78 -10.83 4.48
N LYS A 728 -15.39 -12.05 4.87
CA LYS A 728 -16.03 -12.77 5.99
C LYS A 728 -15.91 -12.01 7.32
N ARG A 729 -14.75 -11.42 7.60
CA ARG A 729 -14.51 -10.64 8.82
C ARG A 729 -15.24 -9.30 8.78
N LEU A 730 -15.32 -8.68 7.62
CA LEU A 730 -16.06 -7.43 7.41
C LEU A 730 -17.57 -7.64 7.57
N LEU A 731 -18.10 -8.73 7.00
CA LEU A 731 -19.49 -9.13 7.15
C LEU A 731 -19.82 -9.45 8.62
N GLU A 732 -18.93 -10.17 9.32
CA GLU A 732 -19.06 -10.47 10.75
C GLU A 732 -19.07 -9.18 11.60
N PHE A 733 -18.17 -8.23 11.30
CA PHE A 733 -18.16 -6.92 11.96
C PHE A 733 -19.49 -6.17 11.76
N ASN A 734 -20.11 -6.33 10.58
CA ASN A 734 -21.45 -5.82 10.29
C ASN A 734 -22.59 -6.79 10.72
N GLN A 735 -22.31 -7.72 11.63
CA GLN A 735 -23.30 -8.64 12.22
C GLN A 735 -24.03 -9.52 11.20
N GLY A 736 -23.37 -9.87 10.09
CA GLY A 736 -23.96 -10.69 9.03
C GLY A 736 -24.94 -9.95 8.12
N ARG A 737 -25.12 -8.64 8.28
CA ARG A 737 -26.15 -7.86 7.58
C ARG A 737 -25.62 -7.22 6.29
N LEU A 738 -26.51 -7.10 5.31
CA LEU A 738 -26.31 -6.35 4.07
C LEU A 738 -27.38 -5.25 3.95
N PRO A 739 -27.10 -4.16 3.19
CA PRO A 739 -25.80 -3.86 2.59
C PRO A 739 -24.77 -3.35 3.60
N PHE A 740 -23.49 -3.45 3.26
CA PHE A 740 -22.41 -2.75 3.95
C PHE A 740 -21.30 -2.37 2.96
N ALA A 741 -20.49 -1.39 3.30
CA ALA A 741 -19.35 -0.98 2.48
C ALA A 741 -18.03 -1.11 3.25
N ALA A 742 -17.02 -1.65 2.58
CA ALA A 742 -15.63 -1.54 3.00
C ALA A 742 -14.92 -0.49 2.13
N ALA A 743 -13.91 0.17 2.68
CA ALA A 743 -13.12 1.13 1.94
C ALA A 743 -11.63 0.96 2.23
N GLN A 744 -10.78 1.28 1.26
CA GLN A 744 -9.33 1.28 1.46
C GLN A 744 -8.70 2.47 0.73
N ILE A 745 -7.76 3.14 1.42
CA ILE A 745 -6.92 4.19 0.84
C ILE A 745 -5.48 3.71 0.89
N GLY A 746 -4.82 3.58 -0.26
CA GLY A 746 -3.42 3.16 -0.29
C GLY A 746 -2.81 3.20 -1.68
N ASN A 747 -1.53 2.87 -1.76
CA ASN A 747 -0.83 2.83 -3.05
C ASN A 747 -1.12 1.54 -3.80
N SER A 748 -1.17 1.66 -5.12
CA SER A 748 -1.27 0.58 -6.11
C SER A 748 -0.21 0.78 -7.17
N PHE A 749 0.20 -0.32 -7.82
CA PHE A 749 1.37 -0.34 -8.67
C PHE A 749 1.04 -0.96 -10.02
N ARG A 750 1.39 -0.26 -11.10
CA ARG A 750 1.23 -0.75 -12.47
C ARG A 750 2.53 -0.49 -13.23
N ASN A 751 3.18 -1.53 -13.69
CA ASN A 751 4.44 -1.47 -14.43
C ASN A 751 4.20 -1.00 -15.86
N GLU A 752 3.73 0.23 -16.00
CA GLU A 752 3.44 0.87 -17.28
C GLU A 752 4.67 0.88 -18.19
N ILE A 753 4.48 0.42 -19.43
CA ILE A 753 5.57 0.24 -20.41
C ILE A 753 6.20 1.59 -20.77
N SER A 754 5.40 2.62 -21.06
CA SER A 754 5.90 3.97 -21.41
C SER A 754 5.01 5.08 -20.82
N PRO A 755 5.19 5.46 -19.54
CA PRO A 755 4.44 6.54 -18.91
C PRO A 755 4.90 7.92 -19.45
N ARG A 756 4.00 8.66 -20.13
CA ARG A 756 4.32 9.93 -20.85
C ARG A 756 3.43 11.13 -20.52
N SER A 757 2.49 11.01 -19.57
CA SER A 757 1.44 12.02 -19.32
C SER A 757 1.45 12.57 -17.89
N GLY A 758 2.63 12.83 -17.32
CA GLY A 758 2.74 13.33 -15.95
C GLY A 758 2.06 12.40 -14.94
N LEU A 759 1.24 12.97 -14.05
CA LEU A 759 0.50 12.21 -13.03
C LEU A 759 -0.68 11.40 -13.58
N ILE A 760 -1.05 11.55 -14.86
CA ILE A 760 -2.20 10.82 -15.45
C ILE A 760 -1.87 9.32 -15.61
N ARG A 761 -0.63 9.01 -15.97
CA ARG A 761 -0.15 7.64 -16.21
C ARG A 761 1.19 7.41 -15.51
N VAL A 762 1.11 6.80 -14.33
CA VAL A 762 2.22 6.59 -13.41
C VAL A 762 2.31 5.13 -12.99
N ARG A 763 3.46 4.73 -12.45
CA ARG A 763 3.74 3.36 -12.03
C ARG A 763 3.36 3.06 -10.59
N GLU A 764 3.35 4.10 -9.76
CA GLU A 764 2.89 4.07 -8.38
C GLU A 764 1.92 5.24 -8.18
N PHE A 765 0.74 4.94 -7.63
CA PHE A 765 -0.25 5.96 -7.34
C PHE A 765 -1.14 5.56 -6.18
N THR A 766 -1.66 6.57 -5.48
CA THR A 766 -2.63 6.36 -4.42
C THR A 766 -4.02 6.23 -5.02
N MET A 767 -4.73 5.18 -4.59
CA MET A 767 -6.12 4.94 -4.87
C MET A 767 -6.93 5.07 -3.58
N ALA A 768 -8.18 5.45 -3.72
CA ALA A 768 -9.18 5.27 -2.68
C ALA A 768 -10.32 4.45 -3.30
N GLU A 769 -10.57 3.25 -2.81
CA GLU A 769 -11.58 2.34 -3.37
C GLU A 769 -12.61 1.98 -2.31
N ILE A 770 -13.83 1.72 -2.76
CA ILE A 770 -14.97 1.35 -1.94
C ILE A 770 -15.55 0.06 -2.52
N GLU A 771 -15.71 -0.98 -1.71
CA GLU A 771 -16.48 -2.17 -2.07
C GLU A 771 -17.81 -2.13 -1.32
N HIS A 772 -18.89 -1.78 -2.02
CA HIS A 772 -20.23 -1.79 -1.46
C HIS A 772 -20.93 -3.11 -1.75
N PHE A 773 -20.99 -3.98 -0.74
CA PHE A 773 -21.63 -5.29 -0.79
C PHE A 773 -23.14 -5.14 -0.60
N VAL A 774 -23.92 -5.63 -1.56
CA VAL A 774 -25.38 -5.50 -1.59
C VAL A 774 -26.04 -6.82 -2.03
N ASP A 775 -27.30 -7.01 -1.65
CA ASP A 775 -28.10 -8.12 -2.14
C ASP A 775 -28.26 -8.01 -3.67
N PRO A 776 -27.93 -9.05 -4.45
CA PRO A 776 -28.03 -9.01 -5.91
C PRO A 776 -29.49 -8.84 -6.40
N THR A 777 -30.48 -9.19 -5.59
CA THR A 777 -31.92 -9.07 -5.90
C THR A 777 -32.54 -7.76 -5.43
N ASP A 778 -31.91 -7.05 -4.48
CA ASP A 778 -32.34 -5.73 -4.00
C ASP A 778 -31.16 -4.75 -4.01
N LYS A 779 -31.02 -4.01 -5.11
CA LYS A 779 -30.03 -2.95 -5.30
C LYS A 779 -30.65 -1.54 -5.11
N SER A 780 -31.64 -1.42 -4.24
CA SER A 780 -32.15 -0.12 -3.79
C SER A 780 -31.13 0.57 -2.85
N HIS A 781 -31.18 1.90 -2.75
CA HIS A 781 -30.31 2.63 -1.82
C HIS A 781 -31.10 3.63 -0.98
N PRO A 782 -31.12 3.50 0.36
CA PRO A 782 -32.01 4.27 1.22
C PRO A 782 -31.77 5.79 1.17
N LYS A 783 -30.57 6.22 0.75
CA LYS A 783 -30.21 7.63 0.59
C LYS A 783 -30.25 8.14 -0.85
N PHE A 784 -30.71 7.36 -1.84
CA PHE A 784 -30.71 7.77 -3.24
C PHE A 784 -31.45 9.10 -3.48
N GLU A 785 -32.56 9.32 -2.78
CA GLU A 785 -33.36 10.55 -2.88
C GLU A 785 -32.54 11.83 -2.59
N THR A 786 -31.48 11.74 -1.77
CA THR A 786 -30.60 12.89 -1.46
C THR A 786 -29.82 13.39 -2.67
N VAL A 787 -29.61 12.55 -3.68
CA VAL A 787 -28.86 12.88 -4.91
C VAL A 787 -29.70 12.80 -6.18
N ALA A 788 -30.93 12.27 -6.12
CA ALA A 788 -31.82 12.09 -7.27
C ALA A 788 -32.07 13.38 -8.07
N ASN A 789 -32.02 14.55 -7.42
CA ASN A 789 -32.22 15.85 -8.05
C ASN A 789 -30.98 16.43 -8.75
N LEU A 790 -29.81 15.80 -8.62
CA LEU A 790 -28.59 16.28 -9.25
C LEU A 790 -28.67 16.12 -10.77
N GLN A 791 -28.25 17.17 -11.47
CA GLN A 791 -28.06 17.15 -12.91
C GLN A 791 -26.60 16.86 -13.23
N VAL A 792 -26.37 15.75 -13.93
CA VAL A 792 -25.02 15.27 -14.28
C VAL A 792 -24.91 15.06 -15.78
N GLN A 793 -23.72 15.28 -16.35
CA GLN A 793 -23.49 14.96 -17.76
C GLN A 793 -23.29 13.45 -17.92
N LEU A 794 -24.22 12.77 -18.57
CA LEU A 794 -24.13 11.35 -18.87
C LEU A 794 -23.76 11.15 -20.34
N TYR A 795 -22.73 10.34 -20.58
CA TYR A 795 -22.33 9.90 -21.91
C TYR A 795 -22.58 8.40 -22.05
N THR A 796 -23.81 8.08 -22.43
CA THR A 796 -24.33 6.70 -22.46
C THR A 796 -23.64 5.86 -23.54
N ALA A 797 -23.67 4.54 -23.41
CA ALA A 797 -23.17 3.65 -24.47
C ALA A 797 -23.92 3.86 -25.79
N THR A 798 -25.22 4.17 -25.74
CA THR A 798 -26.03 4.49 -26.92
C THR A 798 -25.57 5.78 -27.58
N ASN A 799 -25.35 6.85 -26.83
CA ASN A 799 -24.85 8.13 -27.34
C ASN A 799 -23.46 7.95 -27.97
N GLN A 800 -22.59 7.16 -27.33
CA GLN A 800 -21.32 6.77 -27.92
C GLN A 800 -21.51 6.05 -29.27
N MET A 801 -22.45 5.11 -29.36
CA MET A 801 -22.76 4.33 -30.58
C MET A 801 -23.42 5.14 -31.68
N SER A 802 -24.23 6.15 -31.36
CA SER A 802 -24.89 7.02 -32.33
C SER A 802 -24.06 8.27 -32.67
N GLY A 803 -22.95 8.52 -31.96
CA GLY A 803 -22.11 9.69 -32.16
C GLY A 803 -22.68 10.98 -31.56
N GLU A 804 -23.71 10.85 -30.72
CA GLU A 804 -24.32 11.98 -30.03
C GLU A 804 -23.47 12.41 -28.84
N SER A 805 -23.47 13.70 -28.52
CA SER A 805 -22.75 14.23 -27.36
C SER A 805 -23.37 13.79 -26.02
N ALA A 806 -22.60 13.92 -24.94
CA ALA A 806 -23.09 13.74 -23.58
C ALA A 806 -24.26 14.70 -23.29
N ARG A 807 -25.21 14.26 -22.46
CA ARG A 807 -26.41 15.04 -22.13
C ARG A 807 -26.49 15.30 -20.64
N LEU A 808 -27.01 16.47 -20.28
CA LEU A 808 -27.31 16.79 -18.89
C LEU A 808 -28.61 16.09 -18.50
N VAL A 809 -28.54 15.17 -17.54
CA VAL A 809 -29.67 14.33 -17.11
C VAL A 809 -29.80 14.40 -15.59
N ARG A 810 -31.04 14.44 -15.09
CA ARG A 810 -31.33 14.31 -13.66
C ARG A 810 -31.17 12.86 -13.23
N LEU A 811 -30.43 12.61 -12.15
CA LEU A 811 -30.11 11.24 -11.71
C LEU A 811 -31.35 10.38 -11.42
N GLY A 812 -32.40 10.95 -10.81
CA GLY A 812 -33.66 10.25 -10.57
C GLY A 812 -34.33 9.80 -11.87
N ASP A 813 -34.30 10.65 -12.90
CA ASP A 813 -34.88 10.33 -14.21
C ASP A 813 -34.04 9.25 -14.92
N ALA A 814 -32.71 9.29 -14.78
CA ALA A 814 -31.81 8.27 -15.32
C ALA A 814 -32.00 6.89 -14.67
N VAL A 815 -32.22 6.82 -13.36
CA VAL A 815 -32.46 5.54 -12.65
C VAL A 815 -33.87 5.02 -12.94
N SER A 816 -34.89 5.88 -12.92
CA SER A 816 -36.28 5.48 -13.20
C SER A 816 -36.48 4.97 -14.63
N SER A 817 -35.76 5.52 -15.60
CA SER A 817 -35.74 5.07 -16.99
C SER A 817 -34.81 3.87 -17.26
N LYS A 818 -34.16 3.32 -16.22
CA LYS A 818 -33.16 2.24 -16.32
C LYS A 818 -31.96 2.56 -17.20
N LEU A 819 -31.69 3.84 -17.44
CA LEU A 819 -30.44 4.28 -18.06
C LEU A 819 -29.25 3.98 -17.13
N ILE A 820 -29.41 4.28 -15.84
CA ILE A 820 -28.54 3.78 -14.78
C ILE A 820 -29.27 2.60 -14.14
N ASN A 821 -28.59 1.46 -14.05
CA ASN A 821 -29.24 0.16 -13.78
C ASN A 821 -30.05 0.12 -12.46
N ASN A 822 -29.50 0.70 -11.38
CA ASN A 822 -30.08 0.65 -10.04
C ASN A 822 -29.78 1.91 -9.21
N GLU A 823 -30.50 2.05 -8.09
CA GLU A 823 -30.38 3.20 -7.19
C GLU A 823 -29.02 3.27 -6.49
N THR A 824 -28.41 2.14 -6.13
CA THR A 824 -27.08 2.11 -5.50
C THR A 824 -26.00 2.69 -6.43
N LEU A 825 -26.00 2.29 -7.70
CA LEU A 825 -25.08 2.84 -8.70
C LEU A 825 -25.35 4.33 -8.94
N GLY A 826 -26.62 4.73 -9.06
CA GLY A 826 -27.02 6.13 -9.16
C GLY A 826 -26.63 6.97 -7.93
N TYR A 827 -26.71 6.38 -6.74
CA TYR A 827 -26.29 7.01 -5.49
C TYR A 827 -24.80 7.33 -5.51
N PHE A 828 -23.97 6.34 -5.83
CA PHE A 828 -22.52 6.54 -5.89
C PHE A 828 -22.11 7.50 -7.00
N ILE A 829 -22.74 7.48 -8.19
CA ILE A 829 -22.52 8.50 -9.23
C ILE A 829 -22.80 9.91 -8.68
N GLY A 830 -23.92 10.09 -7.98
CA GLY A 830 -24.27 11.37 -7.35
C GLY A 830 -23.25 11.79 -6.28
N ARG A 831 -22.81 10.88 -5.43
CA ARG A 831 -21.80 11.15 -4.40
C ARG A 831 -20.43 11.46 -4.99
N ILE A 832 -20.02 10.77 -6.05
CA ILE A 832 -18.79 11.05 -6.81
C ILE A 832 -18.87 12.45 -7.40
N TYR A 833 -19.98 12.82 -8.06
CA TYR A 833 -20.17 14.16 -8.61
C TYR A 833 -20.02 15.25 -7.53
N LEU A 834 -20.67 15.06 -6.38
CA LEU A 834 -20.58 16.01 -5.26
C LEU A 834 -19.14 16.11 -4.72
N PHE A 835 -18.43 14.99 -4.58
CA PHE A 835 -17.04 15.01 -4.13
C PHE A 835 -16.13 15.74 -5.13
N MET A 836 -16.18 15.35 -6.40
CA MET A 836 -15.34 15.91 -7.47
C MET A 836 -15.52 17.43 -7.55
N THR A 837 -16.76 17.90 -7.54
CA THR A 837 -17.06 19.34 -7.61
C THR A 837 -16.64 20.09 -6.35
N LYS A 838 -16.76 19.47 -5.17
CA LYS A 838 -16.35 20.04 -3.89
C LYS A 838 -14.83 20.19 -3.75
N VAL A 839 -14.05 19.26 -4.33
CA VAL A 839 -12.59 19.38 -4.39
C VAL A 839 -12.10 20.29 -5.52
N GLY A 840 -13.00 20.93 -6.27
CA GLY A 840 -12.65 21.96 -7.25
C GLY A 840 -12.62 21.50 -8.71
N ILE A 841 -13.16 20.32 -9.04
CA ILE A 841 -13.37 19.94 -10.44
C ILE A 841 -14.52 20.75 -11.03
N ASP A 842 -14.26 21.44 -12.15
CA ASP A 842 -15.28 22.16 -12.91
C ASP A 842 -16.38 21.21 -13.45
N LYS A 843 -17.63 21.53 -13.10
CA LYS A 843 -18.85 20.80 -13.51
C LYS A 843 -19.03 20.71 -15.02
N THR A 844 -18.56 21.71 -15.77
CA THR A 844 -18.66 21.75 -17.24
C THR A 844 -17.66 20.80 -17.91
N ARG A 845 -16.59 20.46 -17.18
CA ARG A 845 -15.49 19.59 -17.60
C ARG A 845 -15.51 18.24 -16.89
N LEU A 846 -16.67 17.84 -16.35
CA LEU A 846 -16.89 16.57 -15.69
C LEU A 846 -18.08 15.86 -16.35
N ARG A 847 -17.87 14.62 -16.79
CA ARG A 847 -18.94 13.75 -17.31
C ARG A 847 -18.82 12.34 -16.75
N PHE A 848 -19.90 11.57 -16.81
CA PHE A 848 -19.91 10.15 -16.52
C PHE A 848 -20.12 9.38 -17.82
N ARG A 849 -19.11 8.62 -18.25
CA ARG A 849 -19.15 7.82 -19.46
C ARG A 849 -19.46 6.37 -19.12
N GLN A 850 -20.49 5.81 -19.74
CA GLN A 850 -20.82 4.39 -19.59
C GLN A 850 -19.88 3.53 -20.43
N HIS A 851 -19.42 2.39 -19.91
CA HIS A 851 -18.65 1.44 -20.71
C HIS A 851 -19.50 0.82 -21.83
N MET A 852 -18.88 0.58 -22.98
CA MET A 852 -19.50 -0.19 -24.06
C MET A 852 -19.36 -1.70 -23.80
N GLY A 853 -20.22 -2.54 -24.39
CA GLY A 853 -20.21 -3.99 -24.12
C GLY A 853 -18.95 -4.76 -24.53
N ASN A 854 -18.02 -4.13 -25.26
CA ASN A 854 -16.68 -4.66 -25.60
C ASN A 854 -15.56 -4.13 -24.67
N GLU A 855 -15.82 -3.07 -23.91
CA GLU A 855 -14.92 -2.47 -22.92
C GLU A 855 -15.24 -2.95 -21.51
N MET A 856 -16.51 -3.31 -21.27
CA MET A 856 -16.99 -3.82 -20.02
C MET A 856 -16.17 -5.04 -19.59
N ALA A 857 -15.57 -4.97 -18.40
CA ALA A 857 -14.92 -6.13 -17.80
C ALA A 857 -15.89 -7.32 -17.82
N HIS A 858 -15.38 -8.52 -18.06
CA HIS A 858 -16.19 -9.74 -18.26
C HIS A 858 -17.13 -10.08 -17.09
N TYR A 859 -16.96 -9.44 -15.93
CA TYR A 859 -17.76 -9.59 -14.73
C TYR A 859 -18.70 -8.43 -14.39
N ALA A 860 -18.57 -7.28 -15.06
CA ALA A 860 -19.36 -6.09 -14.74
C ALA A 860 -20.74 -6.15 -15.42
N CYS A 861 -21.78 -5.74 -14.71
CA CYS A 861 -23.15 -5.62 -15.25
C CYS A 861 -23.44 -4.22 -15.81
N ASP A 862 -22.85 -3.19 -15.22
CA ASP A 862 -22.89 -1.79 -15.68
C ASP A 862 -21.64 -1.10 -15.12
N CYS A 863 -21.10 -0.11 -15.84
CA CYS A 863 -19.90 0.62 -15.40
C CYS A 863 -19.93 2.04 -15.94
N TRP A 864 -19.67 3.01 -15.06
CA TRP A 864 -19.66 4.44 -15.36
C TRP A 864 -18.37 5.09 -14.85
N ASP A 865 -17.59 5.67 -15.77
CA ASP A 865 -16.37 6.39 -15.45
C ASP A 865 -16.65 7.88 -15.31
N ALA A 866 -16.27 8.48 -14.17
CA ALA A 866 -16.17 9.91 -14.04
C ALA A 866 -14.91 10.41 -14.77
N GLU A 867 -15.11 11.09 -15.90
CA GLU A 867 -14.04 11.63 -16.74
C GLU A 867 -13.93 13.14 -16.58
N CYS A 868 -12.70 13.64 -16.45
CA CYS A 868 -12.38 15.06 -16.42
C CYS A 868 -11.78 15.50 -17.77
N LYS A 869 -12.26 16.62 -18.32
CA LYS A 869 -11.73 17.20 -19.56
C LYS A 869 -10.46 18.01 -19.27
N THR A 870 -9.32 17.47 -19.68
CA THR A 870 -7.99 18.06 -19.52
C THR A 870 -7.37 18.42 -20.88
N SER A 871 -6.19 19.01 -20.84
CA SER A 871 -5.30 19.27 -21.98
C SER A 871 -4.85 18.00 -22.71
N TYR A 872 -5.03 16.83 -22.08
CA TYR A 872 -4.82 15.50 -22.67
C TYR A 872 -6.12 14.87 -23.19
N GLY A 873 -7.23 15.61 -23.19
CA GLY A 873 -8.56 15.10 -23.51
C GLY A 873 -9.34 14.65 -22.27
N TRP A 874 -10.37 13.83 -22.47
CA TRP A 874 -11.15 13.25 -21.38
C TRP A 874 -10.35 12.14 -20.70
N VAL A 875 -10.10 12.31 -19.40
CA VAL A 875 -9.32 11.38 -18.58
C VAL A 875 -10.20 10.81 -17.48
N GLU A 876 -10.30 9.48 -17.45
CA GLU A 876 -10.97 8.73 -16.39
C GLU A 876 -10.27 8.97 -15.03
N CYS A 877 -11.01 9.48 -14.06
CA CYS A 877 -10.51 9.82 -12.72
C CYS A 877 -11.13 8.93 -11.64
N VAL A 878 -12.36 8.46 -11.86
CA VAL A 878 -13.07 7.54 -10.96
C VAL A 878 -13.82 6.51 -11.79
N GLY A 879 -13.53 5.23 -11.60
CA GLY A 879 -14.38 4.14 -12.13
C GLY A 879 -15.52 3.85 -11.16
N CYS A 880 -16.73 3.60 -11.65
CA CYS A 880 -17.86 3.18 -10.82
C CYS A 880 -18.51 1.95 -11.46
N ALA A 881 -18.11 0.76 -11.01
CA ALA A 881 -18.49 -0.51 -11.62
C ALA A 881 -19.46 -1.31 -10.75
N ASP A 882 -20.44 -1.96 -11.37
CA ASP A 882 -21.23 -3.03 -10.76
C ASP A 882 -20.59 -4.37 -11.13
N ARG A 883 -19.71 -4.89 -10.25
CA ARG A 883 -18.89 -6.09 -10.51
C ARG A 883 -19.63 -7.41 -10.29
N SER A 884 -20.95 -7.35 -10.06
CA SER A 884 -21.76 -8.51 -9.70
C SER A 884 -21.12 -9.31 -8.54
N CYS A 885 -21.08 -10.64 -8.62
CA CYS A 885 -20.57 -11.53 -7.59
C CYS A 885 -19.22 -12.18 -7.96
N TYR A 886 -18.54 -11.69 -8.99
CA TYR A 886 -17.38 -12.38 -9.59
C TYR A 886 -16.22 -12.56 -8.61
N ASP A 887 -15.76 -11.50 -7.96
CA ASP A 887 -14.56 -11.53 -7.11
C ASP A 887 -14.72 -12.51 -5.94
N LEU A 888 -15.84 -12.41 -5.20
CA LEU A 888 -16.15 -13.33 -4.10
C LEU A 888 -16.30 -14.78 -4.59
N THR A 889 -16.88 -14.98 -5.78
CA THR A 889 -17.02 -16.30 -6.39
C THR A 889 -15.66 -16.90 -6.76
N GLN A 890 -14.77 -16.12 -7.36
CA GLN A 890 -13.44 -16.60 -7.73
C GLN A 890 -12.59 -16.92 -6.50
N HIS A 891 -12.56 -16.01 -5.53
CA HIS A 891 -11.83 -16.26 -4.28
C HIS A 891 -12.38 -17.47 -3.53
N SER A 892 -13.71 -17.67 -3.53
CA SER A 892 -14.30 -18.88 -2.93
C SER A 892 -13.84 -20.16 -3.63
N LYS A 893 -13.80 -20.15 -4.98
CA LYS A 893 -13.35 -21.30 -5.78
C LYS A 893 -11.87 -21.62 -5.56
N PHE A 894 -11.00 -20.62 -5.51
CA PHE A 894 -9.56 -20.81 -5.40
C PHE A 894 -9.10 -21.12 -3.96
N SER A 895 -9.74 -20.52 -2.95
CA SER A 895 -9.38 -20.74 -1.54
C SER A 895 -10.08 -21.95 -0.91
N GLY A 896 -11.24 -22.35 -1.44
CA GLY A 896 -12.13 -23.33 -0.81
C GLY A 896 -12.99 -22.77 0.33
N GLU A 897 -12.81 -21.49 0.69
CA GLU A 897 -13.62 -20.81 1.71
C GLU A 897 -14.91 -20.26 1.09
N ARG A 898 -16.04 -20.38 1.79
CA ARG A 898 -17.31 -19.84 1.28
C ARG A 898 -17.43 -18.35 1.63
N LEU A 899 -17.42 -17.49 0.62
CA LEU A 899 -17.63 -16.04 0.76
C LEU A 899 -19.07 -15.67 0.36
N VAL A 900 -20.03 -16.03 1.23
CA VAL A 900 -21.47 -15.82 1.04
C VAL A 900 -22.06 -15.02 2.20
N ALA A 901 -23.22 -14.41 1.96
CA ALA A 901 -24.07 -13.85 3.01
C ALA A 901 -25.36 -14.67 3.14
N GLU A 902 -26.05 -14.49 4.26
CA GLU A 902 -27.29 -15.19 4.59
C GLU A 902 -28.43 -14.18 4.74
N ARG A 903 -29.62 -14.51 4.23
CA ARG A 903 -30.87 -13.80 4.53
C ARG A 903 -31.93 -14.75 5.04
N ALA A 904 -32.75 -14.29 5.97
CA ALA A 904 -33.90 -15.06 6.43
C ALA A 904 -34.95 -15.16 5.32
N LEU A 905 -35.48 -16.36 5.10
CA LEU A 905 -36.62 -16.55 4.21
C LEU A 905 -37.90 -16.07 4.91
N PRO A 906 -38.82 -15.37 4.19
CA PRO A 906 -40.09 -14.92 4.77
C PRO A 906 -40.94 -16.06 5.33
N GLU A 907 -40.88 -17.21 4.66
CA GLU A 907 -41.55 -18.44 5.06
C GLU A 907 -40.57 -19.62 4.99
N GLN A 908 -40.73 -20.61 5.86
CA GLN A 908 -39.88 -21.79 5.87
C GLN A 908 -40.09 -22.58 4.57
N LYS A 909 -39.03 -22.71 3.76
CA LYS A 909 -39.11 -23.45 2.50
C LYS A 909 -38.68 -24.90 2.73
N LYS A 910 -39.56 -25.84 2.41
CA LYS A 910 -39.22 -27.25 2.31
C LYS A 910 -38.62 -27.52 0.93
N ILE A 911 -37.33 -27.82 0.87
CA ILE A 911 -36.66 -28.20 -0.37
C ILE A 911 -36.44 -29.71 -0.40
N GLN A 912 -36.65 -30.31 -1.57
CA GLN A 912 -36.23 -31.69 -1.79
C GLN A 912 -34.74 -31.71 -2.13
N VAL A 913 -33.96 -32.37 -1.29
CA VAL A 913 -32.52 -32.58 -1.46
C VAL A 913 -32.32 -33.99 -1.97
N ASN A 914 -31.82 -34.09 -3.20
CA ASN A 914 -31.42 -35.34 -3.84
C ASN A 914 -29.95 -35.62 -3.49
N GLU A 915 -29.72 -36.62 -2.67
CA GLU A 915 -28.40 -37.04 -2.23
C GLU A 915 -27.87 -38.11 -3.20
N VAL A 916 -26.79 -37.79 -3.92
CA VAL A 916 -26.07 -38.70 -4.83
C VAL A 916 -24.79 -39.18 -4.13
N LEU A 917 -24.73 -40.46 -3.79
CA LEU A 917 -23.62 -41.06 -3.08
C LEU A 917 -22.99 -42.18 -3.90
N ALA A 918 -21.74 -41.97 -4.32
CA ALA A 918 -20.90 -43.01 -4.87
C ALA A 918 -20.10 -43.69 -3.75
N HIS A 919 -20.26 -45.00 -3.59
CA HIS A 919 -19.64 -45.76 -2.51
C HIS A 919 -18.24 -46.19 -2.91
N ALA A 920 -17.26 -45.27 -2.77
CA ALA A 920 -15.87 -45.47 -3.16
C ALA A 920 -15.26 -46.79 -2.62
N ASN A 921 -15.64 -47.21 -1.41
CA ASN A 921 -15.19 -48.48 -0.81
C ASN A 921 -15.71 -49.73 -1.55
N VAL A 922 -16.90 -49.66 -2.13
CA VAL A 922 -17.49 -50.77 -2.91
C VAL A 922 -16.92 -50.76 -4.32
N ILE A 923 -16.84 -49.58 -4.93
CA ILE A 923 -16.24 -49.37 -6.25
C ILE A 923 -14.79 -49.86 -6.24
N GLY A 924 -14.01 -49.54 -5.19
CA GLY A 924 -12.61 -49.92 -5.12
C GLY A 924 -12.33 -51.38 -4.85
N LYS A 925 -13.29 -52.13 -4.30
CA LYS A 925 -13.20 -53.60 -4.26
C LYS A 925 -13.36 -54.24 -5.64
N SER A 926 -14.11 -53.61 -6.54
CA SER A 926 -14.36 -54.12 -7.88
C SER A 926 -13.37 -53.61 -8.94
N TYR A 927 -12.89 -52.37 -8.81
CA TYR A 927 -12.14 -51.68 -9.86
C TYR A 927 -10.77 -51.13 -9.42
N GLY A 928 -10.38 -51.27 -8.15
CA GLY A 928 -9.02 -51.05 -7.66
C GLY A 928 -8.42 -49.69 -8.04
N LYS A 929 -7.53 -49.66 -9.05
CA LYS A 929 -6.83 -48.44 -9.49
C LYS A 929 -7.76 -47.40 -10.13
N ASP A 930 -8.89 -47.82 -10.70
CA ASP A 930 -9.81 -46.95 -11.44
C ASP A 930 -10.91 -46.33 -10.53
N THR A 931 -10.87 -46.61 -9.23
CA THR A 931 -11.87 -46.18 -8.22
C THR A 931 -12.12 -44.69 -8.19
N ASN A 932 -11.04 -43.89 -8.18
CA ASN A 932 -11.17 -42.43 -8.09
C ASN A 932 -11.85 -41.86 -9.33
N GLN A 933 -11.57 -42.43 -10.50
CA GLN A 933 -12.14 -41.98 -11.76
C GLN A 933 -13.64 -42.31 -11.84
N ILE A 934 -14.03 -43.53 -11.47
CA ILE A 934 -15.45 -43.96 -11.43
C ILE A 934 -16.23 -43.17 -10.36
N THR A 935 -15.66 -42.97 -9.17
CA THR A 935 -16.31 -42.24 -8.08
C THR A 935 -16.54 -40.78 -8.46
N GLN A 936 -15.54 -40.12 -9.08
CA GLN A 936 -15.69 -38.75 -9.56
C GLN A 936 -16.71 -38.63 -10.70
N HIS A 937 -16.78 -39.62 -11.60
CA HIS A 937 -17.77 -39.63 -12.67
C HIS A 937 -19.19 -39.75 -12.11
N LEU A 938 -19.44 -40.71 -11.20
CA LEU A 938 -20.75 -40.92 -10.57
C LEU A 938 -21.20 -39.74 -9.70
N GLN A 939 -20.27 -39.06 -9.01
CA GLN A 939 -20.58 -37.86 -8.21
C GLN A 939 -20.85 -36.61 -9.07
N LYS A 940 -20.47 -36.61 -10.35
CA LYS A 940 -20.68 -35.50 -11.28
C LYS A 940 -21.95 -35.65 -12.12
N LEU A 941 -22.70 -36.75 -11.99
CA LEU A 941 -23.95 -36.95 -12.71
C LEU A 941 -24.96 -35.87 -12.36
N SER A 942 -25.72 -35.42 -13.37
CA SER A 942 -26.86 -34.52 -13.16
C SER A 942 -27.95 -35.21 -12.34
N HIS A 943 -28.88 -34.44 -11.77
CA HIS A 943 -29.99 -35.03 -11.01
C HIS A 943 -30.87 -35.94 -11.86
N GLU A 944 -31.15 -35.58 -13.11
CA GLU A 944 -31.85 -36.46 -14.05
C GLU A 944 -31.05 -37.73 -14.37
N ASP A 945 -29.76 -37.61 -14.67
CA ASP A 945 -28.92 -38.76 -15.05
C ASP A 945 -28.66 -39.71 -13.88
N ALA A 946 -28.48 -39.16 -12.68
CA ALA A 946 -28.35 -39.91 -11.43
C ALA A 946 -29.62 -40.72 -11.14
N LYS A 947 -30.79 -40.13 -11.38
CA LYS A 947 -32.08 -40.80 -11.23
C LYS A 947 -32.28 -41.87 -12.31
N VAL A 948 -31.97 -41.57 -13.56
CA VAL A 948 -32.04 -42.55 -14.66
C VAL A 948 -31.11 -43.73 -14.42
N LEU A 949 -29.88 -43.48 -13.94
CA LEU A 949 -28.95 -44.54 -13.57
C LEU A 949 -29.48 -45.35 -12.39
N HIS A 950 -29.99 -44.69 -11.35
CA HIS A 950 -30.62 -45.35 -10.20
C HIS A 950 -31.76 -46.29 -10.61
N ASP A 951 -32.65 -45.83 -11.50
CA ASP A 951 -33.82 -46.58 -11.94
C ASP A 951 -33.44 -47.73 -12.88
N LYS A 952 -32.41 -47.54 -13.72
CA LYS A 952 -31.86 -48.64 -14.55
C LYS A 952 -31.15 -49.70 -13.72
N LEU A 953 -30.53 -49.32 -12.60
CA LEU A 953 -29.88 -50.25 -11.67
C LEU A 953 -30.86 -51.18 -10.95
N ASP A 954 -32.16 -50.88 -10.98
CA ASP A 954 -33.20 -51.79 -10.47
C ASP A 954 -33.51 -52.95 -11.45
N GLN A 955 -33.10 -52.81 -12.71
CA GLN A 955 -33.27 -53.83 -13.76
C GLN A 955 -32.02 -54.70 -13.98
N GLY A 956 -30.90 -54.34 -13.35
CA GLY A 956 -29.62 -55.06 -13.45
C GLY A 956 -28.43 -54.11 -13.44
N ASP A 957 -27.24 -54.68 -13.62
CA ASP A 957 -26.01 -53.88 -13.68
C ASP A 957 -25.98 -53.03 -14.95
N VAL A 958 -25.57 -51.76 -14.82
CA VAL A 958 -25.59 -50.80 -15.92
C VAL A 958 -24.17 -50.52 -16.39
N PRO A 959 -23.83 -50.80 -17.67
CA PRO A 959 -22.52 -50.44 -18.20
C PRO A 959 -22.43 -48.93 -18.41
N ILE A 960 -21.34 -48.33 -17.92
CA ILE A 960 -20.97 -46.94 -18.20
C ILE A 960 -19.60 -46.90 -18.87
N ILE A 961 -19.42 -45.99 -19.83
CA ILE A 961 -18.15 -45.83 -20.55
C ILE A 961 -17.43 -44.59 -20.03
N ILE A 962 -16.22 -44.77 -19.54
CA ILE A 962 -15.33 -43.68 -19.08
C ILE A 962 -13.99 -43.86 -19.80
N ASP A 963 -13.57 -42.84 -20.57
CA ASP A 963 -12.33 -42.83 -21.37
C ASP A 963 -12.15 -44.07 -22.25
N GLY A 964 -13.23 -44.53 -22.89
CA GLY A 964 -13.22 -45.67 -23.82
C GLY A 964 -13.17 -47.04 -23.15
N LYS A 965 -13.24 -47.12 -21.83
CA LYS A 965 -13.37 -48.37 -21.07
C LYS A 965 -14.76 -48.49 -20.44
N GLU A 966 -15.33 -49.69 -20.52
CA GLU A 966 -16.66 -50.01 -20.02
C GLU A 966 -16.60 -50.59 -18.60
N TYR A 967 -17.41 -50.04 -17.69
CA TYR A 967 -17.50 -50.45 -16.29
C TYR A 967 -18.95 -50.75 -15.92
N ALA A 968 -19.20 -51.93 -15.35
CA ALA A 968 -20.53 -52.34 -14.90
C ALA A 968 -20.86 -51.77 -13.51
N ILE A 969 -21.70 -50.75 -13.44
CA ILE A 969 -22.13 -50.18 -12.17
C ILE A 969 -23.21 -51.07 -11.56
N THR A 970 -23.06 -51.36 -10.28
CA THR A 970 -24.02 -52.16 -9.50
C THR A 970 -24.77 -51.29 -8.50
N ARG A 971 -25.94 -51.75 -8.05
CA ARG A 971 -26.78 -51.06 -7.06
C ARG A 971 -26.05 -50.70 -5.75
N LYS A 972 -25.03 -51.48 -5.36
CA LYS A 972 -24.26 -51.25 -4.12
C LYS A 972 -23.19 -50.17 -4.26
N MET A 973 -22.84 -49.79 -5.50
CA MET A 973 -21.82 -48.79 -5.80
C MET A 973 -22.38 -47.37 -5.83
N PHE A 974 -23.69 -47.21 -5.98
CA PHE A 974 -24.34 -45.93 -6.19
C PHE A 974 -25.66 -45.85 -5.43
N THR A 975 -25.91 -44.73 -4.76
CA THR A 975 -27.17 -44.47 -4.04
C THR A 975 -27.69 -43.11 -4.41
N PHE A 976 -28.98 -43.05 -4.76
CA PHE A 976 -29.73 -41.82 -4.96
C PHE A 976 -30.88 -41.80 -3.97
N ARG A 977 -31.00 -40.75 -3.16
CA ARG A 977 -32.09 -40.59 -2.18
C ARG A 977 -32.66 -39.18 -2.24
N THR A 978 -33.98 -39.07 -2.24
CA THR A 978 -34.66 -37.78 -2.12
C THR A 978 -35.13 -37.59 -0.68
N SER A 979 -34.69 -36.51 -0.03
CA SER A 979 -35.05 -36.15 1.35
C SER A 979 -35.61 -34.73 1.41
N GLU A 980 -36.47 -34.42 2.39
CA GLU A 980 -37.06 -33.08 2.56
C GLU A 980 -36.31 -32.32 3.66
N LYS A 981 -35.66 -31.19 3.31
CA LYS A 981 -34.97 -30.31 4.26
C LYS A 981 -35.72 -29.00 4.40
N THR A 982 -35.99 -28.60 5.65
CA THR A 982 -36.56 -27.26 5.94
C THR A 982 -35.43 -26.26 6.00
N VAL A 983 -35.51 -25.22 5.16
CA VAL A 983 -34.51 -24.15 5.07
C VAL A 983 -35.15 -22.85 5.55
N GLN A 984 -34.53 -22.22 6.55
CA GLN A 984 -34.98 -20.96 7.15
C GLN A 984 -34.16 -19.75 6.66
N VAL A 985 -32.96 -19.99 6.13
CA VAL A 985 -32.05 -18.97 5.62
C VAL A 985 -31.60 -19.34 4.21
N GLU A 986 -31.54 -18.35 3.33
CA GLU A 986 -30.99 -18.48 1.98
C GLU A 986 -29.59 -17.89 1.96
N GLU A 987 -28.64 -18.68 1.47
CA GLU A 987 -27.28 -18.23 1.20
C GLU A 987 -27.20 -17.68 -0.23
N PHE A 988 -26.52 -16.55 -0.39
CA PHE A 988 -26.24 -15.97 -1.69
C PHE A 988 -24.88 -15.28 -1.71
N VAL A 989 -24.30 -15.11 -2.89
CA VAL A 989 -23.07 -14.33 -3.07
C VAL A 989 -23.46 -12.86 -3.29
N PRO A 990 -23.02 -11.92 -2.44
CA PRO A 990 -23.35 -10.51 -2.60
C PRO A 990 -22.87 -9.94 -3.94
N SER A 991 -23.63 -8.99 -4.47
CA SER A 991 -23.15 -8.12 -5.55
C SER A 991 -22.27 -7.03 -4.99
N VAL A 992 -21.33 -6.52 -5.78
CA VAL A 992 -20.42 -5.45 -5.37
C VAL A 992 -20.52 -4.25 -6.31
N ILE A 993 -20.75 -3.07 -5.74
CA ILE A 993 -20.57 -1.80 -6.44
C ILE A 993 -19.23 -1.19 -6.01
N GLU A 994 -18.36 -0.91 -6.97
CA GLU A 994 -17.01 -0.42 -6.76
C GLU A 994 -16.81 0.99 -7.33
N PRO A 995 -16.83 2.01 -6.47
CA PRO A 995 -16.22 3.31 -6.75
C PRO A 995 -14.69 3.29 -6.52
N SER A 996 -13.90 3.40 -7.59
CA SER A 996 -12.43 3.41 -7.56
C SER A 996 -11.85 4.76 -7.97
N PHE A 997 -11.17 5.46 -7.06
CA PHE A 997 -10.71 6.84 -7.24
C PHE A 997 -9.20 6.92 -7.48
N GLY A 998 -8.77 7.41 -8.64
CA GLY A 998 -7.37 7.69 -8.95
C GLY A 998 -6.93 9.07 -8.43
N ILE A 999 -6.47 9.14 -7.18
CA ILE A 999 -6.19 10.42 -6.48
C ILE A 999 -5.21 11.32 -7.25
N GLY A 1000 -4.16 10.74 -7.84
CA GLY A 1000 -3.20 11.50 -8.66
C GLY A 1000 -3.84 12.15 -9.90
N ARG A 1001 -4.75 11.45 -10.57
CA ARG A 1001 -5.49 11.96 -11.73
C ARG A 1001 -6.43 13.09 -11.32
N ILE A 1002 -7.18 12.89 -10.24
CA ILE A 1002 -8.08 13.90 -9.68
C ILE A 1002 -7.31 15.18 -9.31
N MET A 1003 -6.17 15.06 -8.64
CA MET A 1003 -5.31 16.20 -8.30
C MET A 1003 -4.80 16.94 -9.54
N TYR A 1004 -4.36 16.21 -10.57
CA TYR A 1004 -3.89 16.82 -11.81
C TYR A 1004 -5.01 17.58 -12.53
N SER A 1005 -6.17 16.94 -12.75
CA SER A 1005 -7.33 17.59 -13.38
C SER A 1005 -7.81 18.79 -12.58
N MET A 1006 -7.79 18.71 -11.25
CA MET A 1006 -8.12 19.82 -10.36
C MET A 1006 -7.14 21.00 -10.52
N TRP A 1007 -5.83 20.77 -10.55
CA TRP A 1007 -4.88 21.86 -10.79
C TRP A 1007 -5.12 22.52 -12.13
N GLU A 1008 -5.36 21.73 -13.17
CA GLU A 1008 -5.64 22.26 -14.50
C GLU A 1008 -6.91 23.11 -14.49
N HIS A 1009 -8.03 22.60 -13.96
CA HIS A 1009 -9.30 23.33 -13.90
C HIS A 1009 -9.21 24.63 -13.08
N ASN A 1010 -8.29 24.72 -12.13
CA ASN A 1010 -8.14 25.86 -11.22
C ASN A 1010 -6.97 26.79 -11.56
N PHE A 1011 -6.12 26.47 -12.54
CA PHE A 1011 -4.98 27.31 -12.92
C PHE A 1011 -5.45 28.58 -13.61
N ARG A 1012 -4.92 29.73 -13.18
CA ARG A 1012 -5.25 31.04 -13.73
C ARG A 1012 -4.00 31.90 -13.87
N VAL A 1013 -4.02 32.79 -14.85
CA VAL A 1013 -3.03 33.86 -15.06
C VAL A 1013 -3.70 35.18 -14.75
N ARG A 1014 -3.02 36.10 -14.06
CA ARG A 1014 -3.59 37.40 -13.71
C ARG A 1014 -3.66 38.31 -14.95
N PRO A 1015 -4.79 39.02 -15.19
CA PRO A 1015 -4.92 39.92 -16.34
C PRO A 1015 -3.87 41.04 -16.37
N GLU A 1016 -3.47 41.53 -15.20
CA GLU A 1016 -2.50 42.62 -15.08
C GLU A 1016 -1.04 42.19 -15.29
N SER A 1017 -0.74 40.88 -15.29
CA SER A 1017 0.61 40.38 -15.46
C SER A 1017 0.61 38.91 -15.87
N GLU A 1018 1.12 38.64 -17.08
CA GLU A 1018 1.27 37.27 -17.60
C GLU A 1018 2.22 36.38 -16.79
N GLN A 1019 3.05 36.98 -15.93
CA GLN A 1019 3.97 36.26 -15.04
C GLN A 1019 3.32 35.84 -13.72
N ARG A 1020 2.20 36.46 -13.33
CA ARG A 1020 1.52 36.15 -12.07
C ARG A 1020 0.50 35.05 -12.30
N THR A 1021 0.85 33.86 -11.85
CA THR A 1021 0.01 32.67 -11.95
C THR A 1021 -0.45 32.24 -10.56
N TYR A 1022 -1.62 31.60 -10.47
CA TYR A 1022 -2.17 31.13 -9.21
C TYR A 1022 -3.19 30.01 -9.44
N PHE A 1023 -3.56 29.31 -8.38
CA PHE A 1023 -4.65 28.34 -8.42
C PHE A 1023 -5.85 28.80 -7.61
N THR A 1024 -7.03 28.69 -8.21
CA THR A 1024 -8.35 28.99 -7.62
C THR A 1024 -8.89 27.84 -6.75
N LEU A 1025 -8.01 27.06 -6.09
CA LEU A 1025 -8.44 25.90 -5.30
C LEU A 1025 -9.43 26.28 -4.18
N PRO A 1026 -10.47 25.48 -3.93
CA PRO A 1026 -11.34 25.65 -2.78
C PRO A 1026 -10.56 25.69 -1.46
N PRO A 1027 -10.94 26.56 -0.49
CA PRO A 1027 -10.25 26.64 0.80
C PRO A 1027 -10.14 25.30 1.53
N LEU A 1028 -11.13 24.43 1.37
CA LEU A 1028 -11.18 23.09 1.95
C LEU A 1028 -9.93 22.25 1.62
N ILE A 1029 -9.47 22.31 0.38
CA ILE A 1029 -8.33 21.50 -0.10
C ILE A 1029 -7.01 22.26 -0.17
N ALA A 1030 -7.05 23.60 -0.07
CA ALA A 1030 -5.86 24.45 -0.12
C ALA A 1030 -4.79 24.02 0.92
N PRO A 1031 -3.49 24.03 0.56
CA PRO A 1031 -2.42 23.48 1.38
C PRO A 1031 -2.30 24.19 2.74
N TYR A 1032 -2.28 25.52 2.68
CA TYR A 1032 -2.45 26.39 3.84
C TYR A 1032 -3.76 27.15 3.67
N LYS A 1033 -4.50 27.33 4.78
CA LYS A 1033 -5.72 28.14 4.78
C LYS A 1033 -5.41 29.62 4.81
N CYS A 1034 -4.31 30.01 5.44
CA CYS A 1034 -3.94 31.42 5.55
C CYS A 1034 -2.42 31.67 5.48
N VAL A 1035 -2.03 32.89 5.10
CA VAL A 1035 -0.67 33.41 5.26
C VAL A 1035 -0.68 34.66 6.13
N ILE A 1036 0.27 34.80 7.05
CA ILE A 1036 0.46 35.98 7.90
C ILE A 1036 1.59 36.83 7.33
N LEU A 1037 1.28 38.10 7.04
CA LEU A 1037 2.14 39.05 6.34
C LEU A 1037 2.27 40.37 7.12
N PRO A 1038 3.38 40.66 7.82
CA PRO A 1038 3.61 42.00 8.35
C PRO A 1038 3.85 42.99 7.19
N LEU A 1039 3.31 44.21 7.23
CA LEU A 1039 3.40 45.15 6.10
C LEU A 1039 4.86 45.46 5.72
N SER A 1040 5.72 45.58 6.72
CA SER A 1040 7.16 45.83 6.59
C SER A 1040 7.95 45.02 7.63
N GLY A 1041 9.27 45.23 7.68
CA GLY A 1041 10.14 44.63 8.69
C GLY A 1041 10.12 45.34 10.05
N ASN A 1042 9.11 46.17 10.36
CA ASN A 1042 9.02 46.86 11.64
C ASN A 1042 8.98 45.84 12.80
N GLU A 1043 9.84 46.05 13.81
CA GLU A 1043 9.94 45.21 15.01
C GLU A 1043 8.62 45.17 15.79
N GLU A 1044 7.83 46.25 15.76
CA GLU A 1044 6.54 46.35 16.45
C GLU A 1044 5.49 45.37 15.92
N PHE A 1045 5.64 44.85 14.69
CA PHE A 1045 4.73 43.84 14.14
C PHE A 1045 5.03 42.42 14.65
N LYS A 1046 6.24 42.15 15.16
CA LYS A 1046 6.66 40.79 15.54
C LYS A 1046 5.80 40.15 16.65
N PRO A 1047 5.40 40.87 17.72
CA PRO A 1047 4.48 40.33 18.72
C PRO A 1047 3.17 39.87 18.10
N PHE A 1048 2.53 40.72 17.30
CA PHE A 1048 1.26 40.38 16.62
C PHE A 1048 1.40 39.19 15.66
N VAL A 1049 2.50 39.09 14.90
CA VAL A 1049 2.76 37.91 14.04
C VAL A 1049 2.79 36.63 14.87
N LYS A 1050 3.49 36.65 16.01
CA LYS A 1050 3.64 35.50 16.91
C LYS A 1050 2.30 35.13 17.54
N ASP A 1051 1.56 36.11 18.04
CA ASP A 1051 0.28 35.89 18.74
C ASP A 1051 -0.79 35.38 17.77
N ILE A 1052 -0.92 35.98 16.58
CA ILE A 1052 -1.84 35.49 15.54
C ILE A 1052 -1.46 34.08 15.11
N SER A 1053 -0.18 33.77 14.91
CA SER A 1053 0.27 32.42 14.57
C SER A 1053 -0.10 31.39 15.65
N ALA A 1054 0.08 31.74 16.93
CA ALA A 1054 -0.31 30.88 18.04
C ALA A 1054 -1.83 30.66 18.07
N LEU A 1055 -2.63 31.72 17.89
CA LEU A 1055 -4.09 31.66 17.82
C LEU A 1055 -4.58 30.75 16.68
N LEU A 1056 -4.01 30.89 15.47
CA LEU A 1056 -4.36 30.04 14.34
C LEU A 1056 -3.96 28.58 14.56
N THR A 1057 -2.79 28.33 15.18
CA THR A 1057 -2.35 26.98 15.52
C THR A 1057 -3.31 26.32 16.50
N GLN A 1058 -3.70 27.03 17.58
CA GLN A 1058 -4.64 26.55 18.57
C GLN A 1058 -6.03 26.28 17.96
N GLY A 1059 -6.43 27.08 16.96
CA GLY A 1059 -7.65 26.87 16.19
C GLY A 1059 -7.60 25.75 15.14
N GLY A 1060 -6.47 25.04 15.01
CA GLY A 1060 -6.30 23.96 14.03
C GLY A 1060 -6.20 24.44 12.57
N ILE A 1061 -5.85 25.72 12.35
CA ILE A 1061 -5.83 26.34 11.03
C ILE A 1061 -4.41 26.28 10.45
N SER A 1062 -4.22 25.53 9.36
CA SER A 1062 -2.94 25.50 8.68
C SER A 1062 -2.60 26.87 8.10
N HIS A 1063 -1.43 27.39 8.46
CA HIS A 1063 -1.00 28.72 8.03
C HIS A 1063 0.50 28.80 7.81
N LYS A 1064 0.93 29.85 7.12
CA LYS A 1064 2.35 30.16 6.85
C LYS A 1064 2.66 31.59 7.25
N ILE A 1065 3.87 31.85 7.73
CA ILE A 1065 4.37 33.21 7.98
C ILE A 1065 5.31 33.59 6.84
N ASP A 1066 5.14 34.77 6.24
CA ASP A 1066 6.10 35.34 5.27
C ASP A 1066 6.52 36.75 5.68
N THR A 1067 7.65 36.81 6.39
CA THR A 1067 8.37 38.04 6.80
C THR A 1067 9.51 38.43 5.85
N SER A 1068 9.53 37.88 4.62
CA SER A 1068 10.60 38.20 3.67
C SER A 1068 10.61 39.69 3.27
N SER A 1069 11.77 40.20 2.89
CA SER A 1069 12.02 41.62 2.54
C SER A 1069 11.33 42.12 1.26
N GLY A 1070 10.44 41.32 0.64
CA GLY A 1070 9.72 41.73 -0.55
C GLY A 1070 8.52 42.63 -0.23
N SER A 1071 8.13 43.49 -1.19
CA SER A 1071 6.90 44.27 -1.09
C SER A 1071 5.68 43.38 -0.79
N ILE A 1072 4.66 43.94 -0.14
CA ILE A 1072 3.45 43.18 0.23
C ILE A 1072 2.81 42.52 -1.01
N GLY A 1073 2.76 43.22 -2.15
CA GLY A 1073 2.28 42.67 -3.41
C GLY A 1073 3.09 41.46 -3.91
N ARG A 1074 4.42 41.46 -3.73
CA ARG A 1074 5.27 40.31 -4.07
C ARG A 1074 5.07 39.13 -3.13
N ARG A 1075 4.70 39.38 -1.87
CA ARG A 1075 4.38 38.33 -0.88
C ARG A 1075 2.99 37.75 -1.10
N TYR A 1076 2.00 38.57 -1.46
CA TYR A 1076 0.70 38.09 -1.94
C TYR A 1076 0.85 37.22 -3.18
N SER A 1077 1.55 37.71 -4.22
CA SER A 1077 1.80 36.92 -5.43
C SER A 1077 2.43 35.57 -5.10
N ARG A 1078 3.37 35.53 -4.13
CA ARG A 1078 4.01 34.28 -3.74
C ARG A 1078 3.07 33.30 -3.02
N SER A 1079 2.11 33.83 -2.29
CA SER A 1079 1.12 33.04 -1.54
C SER A 1079 0.01 32.53 -2.47
N ASP A 1080 -0.42 33.37 -3.42
CA ASP A 1080 -1.37 33.03 -4.47
C ASP A 1080 -0.84 31.88 -5.36
N GLU A 1081 0.45 31.94 -5.75
CA GLU A 1081 1.14 30.90 -6.54
C GLU A 1081 1.15 29.50 -5.86
N ILE A 1082 1.04 29.44 -4.53
CA ILE A 1082 0.95 28.18 -3.77
C ILE A 1082 -0.48 27.89 -3.28
N ALA A 1083 -1.47 28.54 -3.89
CA ALA A 1083 -2.90 28.34 -3.66
C ALA A 1083 -3.40 28.68 -2.24
N VAL A 1084 -2.73 29.54 -1.48
CA VAL A 1084 -3.28 30.01 -0.18
C VAL A 1084 -4.50 30.89 -0.46
N PRO A 1085 -5.69 30.57 0.09
CA PRO A 1085 -6.92 31.28 -0.23
C PRO A 1085 -7.03 32.62 0.51
N PHE A 1086 -6.45 32.74 1.72
CA PHE A 1086 -6.57 33.93 2.54
C PHE A 1086 -5.21 34.47 2.99
N ALA A 1087 -5.10 35.79 3.12
CA ALA A 1087 -3.91 36.43 3.67
C ALA A 1087 -4.28 37.46 4.74
N ILE A 1088 -3.68 37.33 5.92
CA ILE A 1088 -3.75 38.31 7.00
C ILE A 1088 -2.60 39.29 6.85
N THR A 1089 -2.90 40.59 6.78
CA THR A 1089 -1.87 41.63 6.82
C THR A 1089 -1.92 42.38 8.13
N ILE A 1090 -0.75 42.48 8.77
CA ILE A 1090 -0.52 43.26 9.99
C ILE A 1090 0.11 44.58 9.55
N ASP A 1091 -0.53 45.70 9.82
CA ASP A 1091 -0.05 47.02 9.44
C ASP A 1091 -0.04 48.02 10.60
N PHE A 1092 0.27 49.28 10.33
CA PHE A 1092 0.41 50.31 11.37
C PHE A 1092 -0.89 50.59 12.13
N ASP A 1093 -2.06 50.31 11.53
CA ASP A 1093 -3.32 50.42 12.27
C ASP A 1093 -3.57 49.21 13.17
N THR A 1094 -2.91 48.07 12.92
CA THR A 1094 -2.91 46.93 13.86
C THR A 1094 -2.27 47.28 15.21
N LEU A 1095 -1.39 48.30 15.26
CA LEU A 1095 -0.76 48.74 16.50
C LEU A 1095 -1.70 49.57 17.39
N LYS A 1096 -2.87 49.97 16.89
CA LYS A 1096 -3.84 50.81 17.60
C LYS A 1096 -4.98 49.96 18.15
N GLU A 1097 -5.50 50.34 19.32
CA GLU A 1097 -6.72 49.73 19.86
C GLU A 1097 -7.98 50.32 19.20
N PRO A 1098 -8.98 49.48 18.84
CA PRO A 1098 -8.98 48.03 18.95
C PRO A 1098 -8.05 47.35 17.94
N PHE A 1099 -7.32 46.33 18.37
CA PHE A 1099 -6.35 45.62 17.51
C PHE A 1099 -7.06 44.90 16.36
N THR A 1100 -6.83 45.38 15.15
CA THR A 1100 -7.46 44.84 13.93
C THR A 1100 -6.42 44.51 12.87
N VAL A 1101 -6.74 43.55 12.01
CA VAL A 1101 -5.92 43.15 10.87
C VAL A 1101 -6.76 43.16 9.60
N THR A 1102 -6.11 43.23 8.43
CA THR A 1102 -6.82 43.01 7.18
C THR A 1102 -6.80 41.54 6.81
N LEU A 1103 -7.92 41.05 6.28
CA LEU A 1103 -8.05 39.72 5.69
C LEU A 1103 -8.32 39.89 4.20
N ARG A 1104 -7.45 39.32 3.36
CA ARG A 1104 -7.54 39.36 1.90
C ARG A 1104 -7.98 38.00 1.35
N ASP A 1105 -8.87 38.02 0.37
CA ASP A 1105 -9.19 36.86 -0.47
C ASP A 1105 -8.34 36.79 -1.73
N ARG A 1106 -7.85 35.60 -2.06
CA ARG A 1106 -6.97 35.31 -3.20
C ARG A 1106 -7.65 35.59 -4.54
N ASP A 1107 -8.91 35.21 -4.68
CA ASP A 1107 -9.58 35.20 -5.99
C ASP A 1107 -10.06 36.60 -6.38
N THR A 1108 -10.72 37.29 -5.44
CA THR A 1108 -11.31 38.62 -5.66
C THR A 1108 -10.36 39.77 -5.37
N PHE A 1109 -9.24 39.53 -4.68
CA PHE A 1109 -8.31 40.53 -4.12
C PHE A 1109 -8.92 41.48 -3.09
N LYS A 1110 -10.21 41.38 -2.81
CA LYS A 1110 -10.89 42.25 -1.85
C LYS A 1110 -10.33 41.99 -0.47
N GLN A 1111 -10.33 43.04 0.33
CA GLN A 1111 -9.87 43.01 1.71
C GLN A 1111 -10.97 43.54 2.62
N ILE A 1112 -11.10 42.90 3.77
CA ILE A 1112 -11.91 43.39 4.88
C ILE A 1112 -10.99 43.66 6.08
N ARG A 1113 -11.46 44.47 7.04
CA ARG A 1113 -10.77 44.65 8.32
C ARG A 1113 -11.59 44.04 9.46
N ALA A 1114 -10.96 43.20 10.27
CA ALA A 1114 -11.59 42.48 11.37
C ALA A 1114 -10.71 42.50 12.63
N LYS A 1115 -11.33 42.31 13.79
CA LYS A 1115 -10.61 42.19 15.07
C LYS A 1115 -9.81 40.89 15.10
N ILE A 1116 -8.62 40.93 15.69
CA ILE A 1116 -7.73 39.75 15.80
C ILE A 1116 -8.48 38.56 16.43
N ASP A 1117 -9.29 38.83 17.45
CA ASP A 1117 -10.04 37.84 18.24
C ASP A 1117 -11.08 37.06 17.41
N GLU A 1118 -11.56 37.66 16.31
CA GLU A 1118 -12.59 37.08 15.44
C GLU A 1118 -11.99 36.28 14.27
N ILE A 1119 -10.71 36.50 13.93
CA ILE A 1119 -10.04 35.95 12.75
C ILE A 1119 -10.08 34.43 12.70
N THR A 1120 -9.82 33.76 13.82
CA THR A 1120 -9.81 32.29 13.88
C THR A 1120 -11.18 31.71 13.51
N SER A 1121 -12.27 32.27 14.03
CA SER A 1121 -13.63 31.83 13.71
C SER A 1121 -13.99 32.10 12.25
N ILE A 1122 -13.60 33.26 11.71
CA ILE A 1122 -13.82 33.61 10.31
C ILE A 1122 -13.13 32.60 9.40
N LEU A 1123 -11.84 32.32 9.65
CA LEU A 1123 -11.05 31.39 8.85
C LEU A 1123 -11.53 29.94 8.97
N GLN A 1124 -12.00 29.49 10.14
CA GLN A 1124 -12.65 28.18 10.29
C GLN A 1124 -13.92 28.08 9.44
N GLY A 1125 -14.76 29.13 9.46
CA GLY A 1125 -15.98 29.20 8.66
C GLY A 1125 -15.71 29.14 7.16
N LEU A 1126 -14.77 29.96 6.70
CA LEU A 1126 -14.34 29.99 5.30
C LEU A 1126 -13.65 28.69 4.85
N SER A 1127 -12.80 28.10 5.69
CA SER A 1127 -12.05 26.87 5.36
C SER A 1127 -12.96 25.64 5.30
N SER A 1128 -14.00 25.60 6.13
CA SER A 1128 -15.02 24.53 6.11
C SER A 1128 -16.09 24.73 5.03
N GLY A 1129 -16.16 25.92 4.44
CA GLY A 1129 -17.21 26.31 3.48
C GLY A 1129 -18.56 26.59 4.12
N THR A 1130 -18.62 26.77 5.45
CA THR A 1130 -19.86 27.12 6.16
C THR A 1130 -20.23 28.60 6.03
N ILE A 1131 -19.24 29.44 5.69
CA ILE A 1131 -19.41 30.86 5.36
C ILE A 1131 -18.68 31.12 4.05
N THR A 1132 -19.23 31.98 3.21
CA THR A 1132 -18.64 32.41 1.95
C THR A 1132 -17.94 33.76 2.06
N TRP A 1133 -17.00 34.04 1.16
CA TRP A 1133 -16.36 35.35 1.10
C TRP A 1133 -17.34 36.50 0.89
N GLY A 1134 -18.40 36.27 0.09
CA GLY A 1134 -19.46 37.26 -0.13
C GLY A 1134 -20.19 37.65 1.16
N GLU A 1135 -20.50 36.67 2.02
CA GLU A 1135 -21.11 36.92 3.33
C GLU A 1135 -20.16 37.64 4.28
N ILE A 1136 -18.85 37.35 4.22
CA ILE A 1136 -17.86 38.09 5.01
C ILE A 1136 -17.81 39.55 4.56
N CYS A 1137 -17.78 39.84 3.26
CA CYS A 1137 -17.83 41.21 2.76
C CYS A 1137 -19.09 41.98 3.15
N SER A 1138 -20.22 41.31 3.43
CA SER A 1138 -21.44 41.98 3.91
C SER A 1138 -21.46 42.30 5.40
N HIS A 1139 -20.64 41.60 6.21
CA HIS A 1139 -20.63 41.76 7.67
C HIS A 1139 -19.46 42.61 8.19
N TYR A 1140 -18.38 42.73 7.42
CA TYR A 1140 -17.16 43.42 7.83
C TYR A 1140 -16.85 44.61 6.91
N PRO A 1141 -16.24 45.69 7.44
CA PRO A 1141 -15.91 46.86 6.64
C PRO A 1141 -14.88 46.50 5.56
N ALA A 1142 -15.16 46.92 4.33
CA ALA A 1142 -14.20 46.84 3.23
C ALA A 1142 -13.00 47.74 3.53
N PHE A 1143 -11.79 47.24 3.28
CA PHE A 1143 -10.58 48.01 3.42
C PHE A 1143 -10.32 48.83 2.15
N VAL A 1144 -10.22 50.15 2.30
CA VAL A 1144 -9.99 51.10 1.19
C VAL A 1144 -8.58 51.67 1.24
N GLU A 1145 -8.16 52.21 2.38
CA GLU A 1145 -6.80 52.71 2.64
C GLU A 1145 -6.48 52.73 4.14
N GLN A 1146 -5.21 52.90 4.49
CA GLN A 1146 -4.77 53.08 5.89
C GLN A 1146 -5.05 54.51 6.35
N GLN A 1147 -5.57 54.69 7.56
CA GLN A 1147 -5.82 56.03 8.10
C GLN A 1147 -4.53 56.73 8.57
N SER A 1148 -3.45 55.98 8.81
CA SER A 1148 -2.18 56.47 9.35
C SER A 1148 -1.26 57.18 8.35
N THR A 1149 -1.57 57.22 7.06
CA THR A 1149 -0.71 57.90 6.05
C THR A 1149 -0.90 59.42 5.97
N ASN A 1150 -1.88 60.01 6.66
CA ASN A 1150 -2.13 61.46 6.66
C ASN A 1150 -1.47 62.22 7.84
N ALA A 1151 -0.56 61.60 8.57
CA ALA A 1151 0.19 62.23 9.66
C ALA A 1151 1.67 61.85 9.62
N GLN A 1152 2.34 62.15 8.51
CA GLN A 1152 3.80 62.31 8.43
C GLN A 1152 4.16 63.47 7.51
#